data_AF-A0A9P6ZE02-F1
#
_entry.id   AF-A0A9P6ZE02-F1
#
_cell.length_a   1.000
_cell.length_b   1.000
_cell.length_c   1.000
_cell.angle_alpha   90.00
_cell.angle_beta   90.00
_cell.angle_gamma   90.00
#
_symmetry.space_group_name_H-M   'P 1'
#
loop_
_entity.id
_entity.type
_entity.pdbx_description
1 polymer ?
#
loop_
_entity_poly.entity_id
_entity_poly.type
_entity_poly.pdbx_seq_one_letter_code
_entity_poly.pdbx_strand_id
1 'polypeptide(L)'
;MSQNSALPSQDAASEALPHADSISKLIEAHLTNKAKWKPSVVEEIFNNELLPSNFAINKLALLESSQYLEKYLWPQYNKKASTNHVISIGLMAVEKSRQNIAWDVFNEDPEKFSTLFQRVTQLIISDDLSITCQRVLLVFLIHCFQSFENELVRTECLKLVTIGIWNNLADDSIRERLFNEYPSLQKLWNSSNKKLNAADDSAREQLEYERNWLSLLLKKFVFLVYRIPAEGEVDEEIIKYSERIIEFLIGLEVRLPTRRFFNTLLDDHQVIVLCQMAPFNRRENKDTDLLKELMNSLSFYAKFEVNDQTGVALTDIAIIEAHYQQLVQLQHIAFRRFREQIKELPLANLSSIETREDLLWHFKPLSENTLVELCESLGIRNQPVGIDIDVDIKEYLINVLVTKYEKRESQIKKISNQPLYPDEKVIFDDNLTQTQNYRGDRSIALPKLDLQFLTINDYLLRNHTLFRIGSICEVRRDIEDVVKRLSPRMKFPECKTEFGGKARMATLIQSFNVVDIADAKLGEDKPAYVKADVTISLSAYARNMRNEWDALRKHDTLFLVSIEATEDSLNMMSSGESFREHYGIKYIRGCEIVDFIGADGRSIDEVSRPNPEDRKDKIKGSERTIRVQLDTNQYKWDMDRYNKKHSEDIYTTFNVLVRRRAEDNNFKYVLETIRNLAGTNVTVPEWLHKIFLGYGDSSSAHYTKMADRLEKFDLLDTFLDWDHLKSSFPDRNVQPAPGGEQPLQPPYRLKLLNDPMEEDQKPVKKTKKSKKTETKTAVSETFEVESYKVPSDGPYPSNNNKQNQIRFSPAQAEAIYSGMNYGLTTIAGHVDVSKTEVAVQIIANLYRNYSDQRTLIITRNSETLDKIFEKVVELGVQSRHLIRIGHGEQELNSEVSFSKYSRIPVTLERRISLLQQVDQLARSLNVPGEHGSTCETAGHFYKVHVLPRWESFLKSAESIDTVEKLRDAFPFAQFFSHAPKPVFTDSMSLEEALESASGCKRYFDNLFGQLEGIRPFELLRYDYDRANYLLTKEAKIVGMTCTHAALKRPELIKCNFKYNNIVVLEADQILEIETFILLQLQESKEILGRLKRIVFIGDDSQSPIVKNAALQQYSNMRQSMFKRFIKLGVPTIRLD
;
A
#
# COMPACT_ATOMS: atom_id res chain seq x y z
N MET A 1 9.73 32.72 -20.08
CA MET A 1 9.54 33.96 -19.30
C MET A 1 9.31 33.57 -17.86
N SER A 2 10.25 33.97 -17.01
CA SER A 2 10.29 33.81 -15.57
C SER A 2 9.15 34.54 -14.88
N GLN A 3 8.31 33.83 -14.11
CA GLN A 3 7.65 34.40 -12.93
C GLN A 3 7.55 33.33 -11.84
N ASN A 4 8.25 33.61 -10.74
CA ASN A 4 8.24 32.88 -9.48
C ASN A 4 6.82 32.81 -8.91
N SER A 5 6.29 31.61 -8.69
CA SER A 5 5.17 31.41 -7.76
C SER A 5 5.74 31.26 -6.35
N ALA A 6 5.70 32.35 -5.60
CA ALA A 6 6.09 32.42 -4.20
C ALA A 6 5.29 31.41 -3.36
N LEU A 7 5.99 30.83 -2.37
CA LEU A 7 5.40 30.26 -1.16
C LEU A 7 4.32 31.20 -0.61
N PRO A 8 3.23 30.70 0.01
CA PRO A 8 2.38 31.55 0.80
C PRO A 8 3.23 32.05 1.98
N SER A 9 3.61 33.31 1.93
CA SER A 9 4.16 34.05 3.06
C SER A 9 3.21 33.94 4.24
N GLN A 10 3.77 33.77 5.44
CA GLN A 10 3.08 33.70 6.74
C GLN A 10 2.29 34.97 7.13
N ASP A 11 2.04 35.90 6.22
CA ASP A 11 1.43 37.21 6.48
C ASP A 11 0.13 37.42 5.70
N ALA A 12 -0.83 36.49 5.82
CA ALA A 12 -2.20 36.68 5.33
C ALA A 12 -3.25 36.20 6.35
N ALA A 13 -2.96 36.38 7.64
CA ALA A 13 -3.90 36.19 8.75
C ALA A 13 -4.10 37.50 9.54
N SER A 14 -4.08 38.64 8.86
CA SER A 14 -4.30 39.94 9.49
C SER A 14 -5.29 40.79 8.67
N GLU A 15 -6.54 40.36 8.59
CA GLU A 15 -7.63 41.30 8.40
C GLU A 15 -8.97 40.67 8.84
N ALA A 16 -9.58 41.34 9.84
CA ALA A 16 -10.86 41.07 10.51
C ALA A 16 -10.88 40.04 11.66
N LEU A 17 -10.47 40.47 12.86
CA LEU A 17 -11.06 40.06 14.15
C LEU A 17 -10.88 41.19 15.18
N PRO A 18 -11.88 42.06 15.43
CA PRO A 18 -11.83 43.03 16.50
C PRO A 18 -12.47 42.44 17.76
N HIS A 19 -11.74 41.62 18.52
CA HIS A 19 -11.87 41.41 19.98
C HIS A 19 -10.72 40.50 20.44
N ALA A 20 -9.87 40.99 21.34
CA ALA A 20 -8.83 40.16 21.96
C ALA A 20 -9.51 39.04 22.80
N ASP A 21 -9.39 37.80 22.33
CA ASP A 21 -9.95 36.58 22.93
C ASP A 21 -9.54 36.50 24.42
N SER A 22 -10.47 36.19 25.31
CA SER A 22 -10.24 36.03 26.76
C SER A 22 -9.16 34.99 27.06
N ILE A 23 -9.07 33.96 26.22
CA ILE A 23 -8.00 32.94 26.24
C ILE A 23 -6.63 33.57 26.00
N SER A 24 -6.49 34.47 25.02
CA SER A 24 -5.20 35.12 24.71
C SER A 24 -4.70 35.94 25.90
N LYS A 25 -5.61 36.60 26.64
CA LYS A 25 -5.26 37.30 27.88
C LYS A 25 -4.81 36.35 28.99
N LEU A 26 -5.46 35.21 29.14
CA LEU A 26 -5.06 34.17 30.10
C LEU A 26 -3.71 33.54 29.72
N ILE A 27 -3.45 33.36 28.42
CA ILE A 27 -2.16 32.90 27.89
C ILE A 27 -1.06 33.91 28.23
N GLU A 28 -1.26 35.19 27.93
CA GLU A 28 -0.27 36.23 28.24
C GLU A 28 0.00 36.34 29.75
N ALA A 29 -1.05 36.28 30.57
CA ALA A 29 -0.96 36.43 32.02
C ALA A 29 -0.33 35.23 32.75
N HIS A 30 -0.54 34.00 32.24
CA HIS A 30 -0.25 32.77 33.00
C HIS A 30 0.48 31.66 32.22
N LEU A 31 0.76 31.82 30.93
CA LEU A 31 1.40 30.79 30.10
C LEU A 31 2.71 31.26 29.44
N THR A 32 3.15 32.49 29.70
CA THR A 32 4.48 33.02 29.31
C THR A 32 5.57 32.61 30.31
N ASN A 33 6.85 32.68 29.90
CA ASN A 33 8.05 32.01 30.47
C ASN A 33 8.39 32.20 31.98
N LYS A 34 7.49 32.69 32.85
CA LYS A 34 7.67 32.82 34.31
C LYS A 34 6.37 32.66 35.14
N ALA A 35 5.39 31.88 34.68
CA ALA A 35 4.11 31.77 35.39
C ALA A 35 4.17 30.90 36.66
N LYS A 36 3.56 31.37 37.75
CA LYS A 36 3.33 30.58 38.99
C LYS A 36 2.09 29.69 38.80
N TRP A 37 2.21 28.40 39.15
CA TRP A 37 1.10 27.44 39.11
C TRP A 37 -0.10 27.90 39.95
N LYS A 38 -1.30 27.86 39.35
CA LYS A 38 -2.57 28.14 40.01
C LYS A 38 -3.64 27.16 39.50
N PRO A 39 -4.16 26.24 40.34
CA PRO A 39 -5.21 25.30 39.93
C PRO A 39 -6.48 25.99 39.39
N SER A 40 -6.83 27.16 39.94
CA SER A 40 -8.00 27.94 39.53
C SER A 40 -7.98 28.35 38.05
N VAL A 41 -6.79 28.49 37.45
CA VAL A 41 -6.66 28.86 36.03
C VAL A 41 -7.12 27.72 35.13
N VAL A 42 -6.84 26.46 35.51
CA VAL A 42 -7.33 25.28 34.79
C VAL A 42 -8.85 25.21 34.87
N GLU A 43 -9.42 25.48 36.05
CA GLU A 43 -10.87 25.53 36.25
C GLU A 43 -11.54 26.67 35.47
N GLU A 44 -10.92 27.85 35.43
CA GLU A 44 -11.42 29.01 34.69
C GLU A 44 -11.41 28.76 33.18
N ILE A 45 -10.30 28.26 32.63
CA ILE A 45 -10.20 27.89 31.21
C ILE A 45 -11.22 26.80 30.87
N PHE A 46 -11.34 25.77 31.72
CA PHE A 46 -12.24 24.66 31.43
C PHE A 46 -13.72 25.09 31.45
N ASN A 47 -14.16 25.73 32.54
CA ASN A 47 -15.57 26.04 32.75
C ASN A 47 -16.06 27.26 31.95
N ASN A 48 -15.20 28.26 31.72
CA ASN A 48 -15.61 29.49 31.05
C ASN A 48 -15.34 29.46 29.54
N GLU A 49 -14.33 28.71 29.09
CA GLU A 49 -13.88 28.74 27.69
C GLU A 49 -14.15 27.46 26.93
N LEU A 50 -13.76 26.30 27.49
CA LEU A 50 -13.78 25.02 26.79
C LEU A 50 -15.17 24.35 26.82
N LEU A 51 -15.75 24.16 28.01
CA LEU A 51 -17.04 23.49 28.15
C LEU A 51 -18.19 24.25 27.47
N PRO A 52 -18.34 25.58 27.61
CA PRO A 52 -19.44 26.31 26.96
C PRO A 52 -19.32 26.37 25.43
N SER A 53 -18.11 26.22 24.89
CA SER A 53 -17.86 26.18 23.46
C SER A 53 -17.95 24.76 22.88
N ASN A 54 -18.37 23.77 23.68
CA ASN A 54 -18.34 22.35 23.33
C ASN A 54 -16.98 21.90 22.77
N PHE A 55 -15.90 22.38 23.42
CA PHE A 55 -14.51 22.09 23.07
C PHE A 55 -14.14 22.53 21.63
N ALA A 56 -14.51 23.76 21.27
CA ALA A 56 -14.23 24.32 19.95
C ALA A 56 -12.74 24.22 19.56
N ILE A 57 -12.48 23.70 18.36
CA ILE A 57 -11.13 23.38 17.88
C ILE A 57 -10.23 24.61 17.84
N ASN A 58 -10.75 25.77 17.42
CA ASN A 58 -9.96 27.00 17.35
C ASN A 58 -9.39 27.41 18.72
N LYS A 59 -10.16 27.18 19.80
CA LYS A 59 -9.70 27.45 21.17
C LYS A 59 -8.65 26.45 21.63
N LEU A 60 -8.81 25.17 21.27
CA LEU A 60 -7.82 24.14 21.56
C LEU A 60 -6.49 24.41 20.83
N ALA A 61 -6.56 24.80 19.55
CA ALA A 61 -5.39 25.15 18.74
C ALA A 61 -4.64 26.37 19.30
N LEU A 62 -5.36 27.39 19.79
CA LEU A 62 -4.75 28.53 20.48
C LEU A 62 -4.01 28.10 21.75
N LEU A 63 -4.61 27.25 22.58
CA LEU A 63 -3.97 26.72 23.79
C LEU A 63 -2.75 25.85 23.45
N GLU A 64 -2.83 25.02 22.42
CA GLU A 64 -1.71 24.19 21.95
C GLU A 64 -0.55 25.05 21.45
N SER A 65 -0.82 26.11 20.68
CA SER A 65 0.21 27.05 20.21
C SER A 65 0.98 27.74 21.35
N SER A 66 0.36 27.86 22.52
CA SER A 66 0.98 28.39 23.74
C SER A 66 1.77 27.35 24.55
N GLN A 67 1.82 26.09 24.08
CA GLN A 67 2.39 24.94 24.78
C GLN A 67 1.75 24.71 26.15
N TYR A 68 0.42 24.82 26.23
CA TYR A 68 -0.34 24.69 27.48
C TYR A 68 -0.11 23.34 28.19
N LEU A 69 0.06 22.26 27.42
CA LEU A 69 0.34 20.92 27.94
C LEU A 69 1.73 20.86 28.59
N GLU A 70 2.77 21.24 27.86
CA GLU A 70 4.17 21.11 28.25
C GLU A 70 4.57 22.09 29.34
N LYS A 71 4.05 23.32 29.29
CA LYS A 71 4.48 24.39 30.20
C LYS A 71 3.64 24.47 31.47
N TYR A 72 2.37 24.03 31.45
CA TYR A 72 1.44 24.30 32.55
C TYR A 72 0.75 23.06 33.09
N LEU A 73 0.11 22.26 32.23
CA LEU A 73 -0.70 21.12 32.69
C LEU A 73 0.14 19.94 33.16
N TRP A 74 1.03 19.44 32.30
CA TRP A 74 1.75 18.20 32.56
C TRP A 74 2.76 18.34 33.71
N PRO A 75 3.62 19.37 33.79
CA PRO A 75 4.57 19.50 34.90
C PRO A 75 3.91 19.48 36.28
N GLN A 76 2.71 20.06 36.40
CA GLN A 76 2.00 20.23 37.67
C GLN A 76 0.97 19.12 37.97
N TYR A 77 0.78 18.17 37.05
CA TYR A 77 -0.12 17.04 37.28
C TYR A 77 0.38 16.14 38.41
N ASN A 78 -0.56 15.69 39.25
CA ASN A 78 -0.33 14.73 40.35
C ASN A 78 -1.64 13.99 40.67
N LYS A 79 -1.58 12.98 41.56
CA LYS A 79 -2.75 12.17 41.95
C LYS A 79 -3.94 12.99 42.49
N LYS A 80 -3.70 14.17 43.07
CA LYS A 80 -4.73 15.08 43.62
C LYS A 80 -5.25 16.12 42.62
N ALA A 81 -4.85 16.04 41.34
CA ALA A 81 -5.36 16.95 40.30
C ALA A 81 -6.90 16.93 40.25
N SER A 82 -7.54 17.99 39.76
CA SER A 82 -8.99 18.00 39.58
C SER A 82 -9.42 17.17 38.36
N THR A 83 -10.71 16.82 38.25
CA THR A 83 -11.24 16.13 37.07
C THR A 83 -11.08 16.98 35.81
N ASN A 84 -11.28 18.30 35.91
CA ASN A 84 -11.09 19.24 34.81
C ASN A 84 -9.62 19.31 34.36
N HIS A 85 -8.65 19.18 35.27
CA HIS A 85 -7.23 19.08 34.91
C HIS A 85 -6.95 17.81 34.09
N VAL A 86 -7.51 16.66 34.47
CA VAL A 86 -7.37 15.40 33.70
C VAL A 86 -7.97 15.53 32.31
N ILE A 87 -9.18 16.10 32.19
CA ILE A 87 -9.84 16.29 30.89
C ILE A 87 -9.05 17.27 30.01
N SER A 88 -8.53 18.37 30.58
CA SER A 88 -7.69 19.33 29.86
C SER A 88 -6.40 18.70 29.32
N ILE A 89 -5.76 17.81 30.08
CA ILE A 89 -4.61 17.03 29.57
C ILE A 89 -5.04 16.13 28.41
N GLY A 90 -6.17 15.42 28.56
CA GLY A 90 -6.74 14.59 27.49
C GLY A 90 -7.02 15.38 26.20
N LEU A 91 -7.64 16.56 26.32
CA LEU A 91 -7.93 17.45 25.18
C LEU A 91 -6.68 17.90 24.44
N MET A 92 -5.65 18.35 25.17
CA MET A 92 -4.40 18.80 24.55
C MET A 92 -3.65 17.64 23.89
N ALA A 93 -3.67 16.46 24.51
CA ALA A 93 -3.09 15.26 23.91
C ALA A 93 -3.82 14.82 22.64
N VAL A 94 -5.16 14.91 22.60
CA VAL A 94 -5.97 14.66 21.39
C VAL A 94 -5.62 15.67 20.29
N GLU A 95 -5.53 16.96 20.62
CA GLU A 95 -5.20 18.01 19.65
C GLU A 95 -3.79 17.83 19.07
N LYS A 96 -2.79 17.51 19.91
CA LYS A 96 -1.45 17.15 19.43
C LYS A 96 -1.41 15.85 18.63
N SER A 97 -2.29 14.90 18.94
CA SER A 97 -2.37 13.63 18.20
C SER A 97 -2.84 13.85 16.76
N ARG A 98 -3.70 14.86 16.52
CA ARG A 98 -4.08 15.29 15.15
C ARG A 98 -2.88 15.79 14.35
N GLN A 99 -1.87 16.34 15.02
CA GLN A 99 -0.61 16.78 14.42
C GLN A 99 0.46 15.67 14.33
N ASN A 100 0.18 14.46 14.87
CA ASN A 100 1.10 13.31 14.97
C ASN A 100 2.32 13.51 15.93
N ILE A 101 2.22 14.34 16.99
CA ILE A 101 3.37 14.67 17.88
C ILE A 101 2.98 14.61 19.38
N ALA A 102 2.06 13.71 19.78
CA ALA A 102 1.43 13.83 21.09
C ALA A 102 2.22 13.29 22.29
N TRP A 103 3.08 12.29 22.10
CA TRP A 103 3.44 11.40 23.22
C TRP A 103 4.77 11.71 23.90
N ASP A 104 5.67 12.45 23.24
CA ASP A 104 7.04 12.64 23.72
C ASP A 104 7.11 13.33 25.09
N VAL A 105 6.16 14.24 25.35
CA VAL A 105 6.03 14.98 26.62
C VAL A 105 5.81 14.06 27.83
N PHE A 106 5.19 12.90 27.61
CA PHE A 106 4.87 11.95 28.70
C PHE A 106 6.04 11.01 29.02
N ASN A 107 7.06 10.92 28.16
CA ASN A 107 8.18 9.99 28.34
C ASN A 107 9.08 10.36 29.54
N GLU A 108 9.01 11.59 30.04
CA GLU A 108 9.82 12.05 31.18
C GLU A 108 9.44 11.35 32.51
N ASP A 109 8.16 11.00 32.71
CA ASP A 109 7.66 10.40 33.96
C ASP A 109 6.62 9.30 33.68
N PRO A 110 7.08 8.04 33.51
CA PRO A 110 6.22 6.88 33.22
C PRO A 110 5.16 6.59 34.29
N GLU A 111 5.50 6.75 35.57
CA GLU A 111 4.57 6.46 36.67
C GLU A 111 3.42 7.45 36.68
N LYS A 112 3.73 8.73 36.46
CA LYS A 112 2.74 9.79 36.35
C LYS A 112 1.77 9.55 35.19
N PHE A 113 2.25 9.06 34.05
CA PHE A 113 1.39 8.68 32.93
C PHE A 113 0.48 7.49 33.27
N SER A 114 1.00 6.46 33.95
CA SER A 114 0.17 5.34 34.41
C SER A 114 -0.97 5.81 35.32
N THR A 115 -0.71 6.74 36.24
CA THR A 115 -1.77 7.29 37.12
C THR A 115 -2.81 8.12 36.34
N LEU A 116 -2.39 8.86 35.31
CA LEU A 116 -3.30 9.57 34.41
C LEU A 116 -4.19 8.58 33.67
N PHE A 117 -3.59 7.55 33.06
CA PHE A 117 -4.29 6.54 32.29
C PHE A 117 -5.34 5.78 33.13
N GLN A 118 -4.98 5.37 34.34
CA GLN A 118 -5.90 4.77 35.30
C GLN A 118 -7.09 5.69 35.62
N ARG A 119 -6.82 6.97 35.87
CA ARG A 119 -7.90 7.92 36.18
C ARG A 119 -8.81 8.19 34.98
N VAL A 120 -8.25 8.24 33.77
CA VAL A 120 -9.03 8.37 32.53
C VAL A 120 -9.97 7.18 32.35
N THR A 121 -9.49 5.95 32.50
CA THR A 121 -10.31 4.74 32.36
C THR A 121 -11.45 4.68 33.39
N GLN A 122 -11.22 5.15 34.62
CA GLN A 122 -12.25 5.28 35.67
C GLN A 122 -13.32 6.31 35.30
N LEU A 123 -12.91 7.49 34.81
CA LEU A 123 -13.83 8.56 34.43
C LEU A 123 -14.70 8.22 33.22
N ILE A 124 -14.20 7.39 32.28
CA ILE A 124 -14.99 6.93 31.13
C ILE A 124 -16.20 6.08 31.58
N ILE A 125 -16.06 5.30 32.65
CA ILE A 125 -17.14 4.44 33.16
C ILE A 125 -18.04 5.17 34.15
N SER A 126 -17.50 6.06 34.98
CA SER A 126 -18.24 6.81 36.03
C SER A 126 -19.54 7.44 35.55
N ASP A 127 -20.62 7.28 36.29
CA ASP A 127 -21.92 7.90 36.01
C ASP A 127 -21.99 9.40 36.39
N ASP A 128 -21.02 9.88 37.18
CA ASP A 128 -20.99 11.26 37.70
C ASP A 128 -20.48 12.28 36.67
N LEU A 129 -19.88 11.83 35.57
CA LEU A 129 -19.30 12.68 34.54
C LEU A 129 -20.25 12.80 33.34
N SER A 130 -20.38 14.01 32.78
CA SER A 130 -21.21 14.23 31.59
C SER A 130 -20.70 13.42 30.38
N ILE A 131 -21.64 12.97 29.53
CA ILE A 131 -21.34 12.18 28.33
C ILE A 131 -20.37 12.93 27.40
N THR A 132 -20.52 14.25 27.29
CA THR A 132 -19.61 15.11 26.50
C THR A 132 -18.16 15.02 26.98
N CYS A 133 -17.93 15.05 28.30
CA CYS A 133 -16.59 14.92 28.88
C CYS A 133 -16.06 13.48 28.76
N GLN A 134 -16.92 12.47 28.96
CA GLN A 134 -16.55 11.06 28.73
C GLN A 134 -16.14 10.81 27.29
N ARG A 135 -16.83 11.44 26.32
CA ARG A 135 -16.52 11.35 24.89
C ARG A 135 -15.11 11.85 24.57
N VAL A 136 -14.71 12.97 25.15
CA VAL A 136 -13.34 13.51 25.02
C VAL A 136 -12.29 12.51 25.53
N LEU A 137 -12.51 11.96 26.72
CA LEU A 137 -11.61 10.98 27.34
C LEU A 137 -11.54 9.67 26.54
N LEU A 138 -12.66 9.25 25.94
CA LEU A 138 -12.69 8.09 25.04
C LEU A 138 -11.90 8.34 23.76
N VAL A 139 -11.97 9.54 23.18
CA VAL A 139 -11.13 9.91 22.02
C VAL A 139 -9.64 9.91 22.37
N PHE A 140 -9.28 10.40 23.55
CA PHE A 140 -7.91 10.25 24.07
C PHE A 140 -7.49 8.78 24.13
N LEU A 141 -8.35 7.91 24.67
CA LEU A 141 -8.08 6.47 24.75
C LEU A 141 -7.93 5.84 23.35
N ILE A 142 -8.77 6.22 22.38
CA ILE A 142 -8.66 5.77 20.98
C ILE A 142 -7.28 6.12 20.43
N HIS A 143 -6.79 7.34 20.64
CA HIS A 143 -5.45 7.74 20.21
C HIS A 143 -4.34 6.99 20.94
N CYS A 144 -4.49 6.69 22.23
CA CYS A 144 -3.54 5.81 22.94
C CYS A 144 -3.43 4.44 22.26
N PHE A 145 -4.57 3.81 21.95
CA PHE A 145 -4.58 2.50 21.30
C PHE A 145 -4.07 2.53 19.85
N GLN A 146 -4.10 3.69 19.19
CA GLN A 146 -3.49 3.91 17.86
C GLN A 146 -1.97 4.17 17.90
N SER A 147 -1.39 4.37 19.08
CA SER A 147 -0.01 4.85 19.23
C SER A 147 0.90 3.80 19.87
N PHE A 148 0.78 2.55 19.42
CA PHE A 148 1.59 1.43 19.93
C PHE A 148 3.07 1.53 19.55
N GLU A 149 3.44 2.46 18.66
CA GLU A 149 4.82 2.90 18.43
C GLU A 149 5.49 3.41 19.71
N ASN A 150 4.73 4.05 20.61
CA ASN A 150 5.25 4.50 21.89
C ASN A 150 5.14 3.37 22.95
N GLU A 151 6.28 2.96 23.51
CA GLU A 151 6.36 1.86 24.47
C GLU A 151 5.60 2.13 25.78
N LEU A 152 5.62 3.37 26.27
CA LEU A 152 4.89 3.79 27.48
C LEU A 152 3.38 3.58 27.30
N VAL A 153 2.84 4.12 26.20
CA VAL A 153 1.41 4.02 25.87
C VAL A 153 0.99 2.57 25.63
N ARG A 154 1.78 1.82 24.86
CA ARG A 154 1.55 0.41 24.57
C ARG A 154 1.46 -0.43 25.85
N THR A 155 2.34 -0.18 26.82
CA THR A 155 2.39 -0.92 28.07
C THR A 155 1.11 -0.74 28.90
N GLU A 156 0.60 0.48 29.00
CA GLU A 156 -0.65 0.76 29.74
C GLU A 156 -1.88 0.21 29.01
N CYS A 157 -1.97 0.38 27.68
CA CYS A 157 -3.11 -0.12 26.90
C CYS A 157 -3.24 -1.64 26.97
N LEU A 158 -2.12 -2.38 26.91
CA LEU A 158 -2.14 -3.85 26.93
C LEU A 158 -2.62 -4.44 28.26
N LYS A 159 -2.61 -3.68 29.37
CA LYS A 159 -3.17 -4.12 30.65
C LYS A 159 -4.69 -4.37 30.58
N LEU A 160 -5.39 -3.60 29.74
CA LEU A 160 -6.85 -3.69 29.58
C LEU A 160 -7.31 -4.87 28.70
N VAL A 161 -6.41 -5.47 27.91
CA VAL A 161 -6.74 -6.53 26.93
C VAL A 161 -6.02 -7.85 27.23
N THR A 162 -5.71 -8.13 28.51
CA THR A 162 -5.04 -9.37 28.90
C THR A 162 -5.99 -10.58 28.87
N ILE A 163 -5.46 -11.81 28.89
CA ILE A 163 -6.29 -13.02 29.04
C ILE A 163 -7.19 -13.00 30.29
N GLY A 164 -6.84 -12.17 31.29
CA GLY A 164 -7.64 -12.01 32.50
C GLY A 164 -9.08 -11.51 32.26
N ILE A 165 -9.34 -10.85 31.12
CA ILE A 165 -10.70 -10.38 30.77
C ILE A 165 -11.68 -11.54 30.59
N TRP A 166 -11.19 -12.76 30.30
CA TRP A 166 -12.00 -13.97 30.21
C TRP A 166 -12.62 -14.40 31.55
N ASN A 167 -12.32 -13.70 32.65
CA ASN A 167 -13.09 -13.81 33.89
C ASN A 167 -14.56 -13.38 33.73
N ASN A 168 -14.89 -12.63 32.68
CA ASN A 168 -16.23 -12.09 32.43
C ASN A 168 -17.07 -12.93 31.45
N LEU A 169 -16.55 -14.07 30.96
CA LEU A 169 -17.29 -14.97 30.07
C LEU A 169 -18.46 -15.63 30.81
N ALA A 170 -19.54 -15.95 30.09
CA ALA A 170 -20.74 -16.54 30.68
C ALA A 170 -20.52 -17.95 31.24
N ASP A 171 -19.72 -18.76 30.54
CA ASP A 171 -19.51 -20.17 30.85
C ASP A 171 -18.03 -20.55 30.76
N ASP A 172 -17.57 -21.32 31.74
CA ASP A 172 -16.24 -21.91 31.82
C ASP A 172 -15.96 -22.85 30.65
N SER A 173 -16.99 -23.51 30.11
CA SER A 173 -16.88 -24.44 28.98
C SER A 173 -16.26 -23.80 27.73
N ILE A 174 -16.49 -22.50 27.52
CA ILE A 174 -15.92 -21.73 26.40
C ILE A 174 -14.40 -21.67 26.54
N ARG A 175 -13.91 -21.38 27.74
CA ARG A 175 -12.48 -21.29 28.05
C ARG A 175 -11.81 -22.64 27.92
N GLU A 176 -12.42 -23.68 28.49
CA GLU A 176 -11.89 -25.05 28.43
C GLU A 176 -11.79 -25.56 26.99
N ARG A 177 -12.77 -25.25 26.13
CA ARG A 177 -12.68 -25.57 24.69
C ARG A 177 -11.48 -24.90 24.04
N LEU A 178 -11.25 -23.61 24.30
CA LEU A 178 -10.10 -22.87 23.77
C LEU A 178 -8.77 -23.36 24.35
N PHE A 179 -8.73 -23.81 25.60
CA PHE A 179 -7.55 -24.42 26.22
C PHE A 179 -7.20 -25.77 25.59
N ASN A 180 -8.21 -26.57 25.25
CA ASN A 180 -8.01 -27.84 24.56
C ASN A 180 -7.45 -27.64 23.15
N GLU A 181 -7.92 -26.61 22.44
CA GLU A 181 -7.41 -26.26 21.11
C GLU A 181 -6.01 -25.62 21.17
N TYR A 182 -5.78 -24.73 22.15
CA TYR A 182 -4.49 -24.04 22.36
C TYR A 182 -3.99 -24.18 23.81
N PRO A 183 -3.26 -25.26 24.13
CA PRO A 183 -2.79 -25.54 25.50
C PRO A 183 -1.88 -24.46 26.12
N SER A 184 -1.25 -23.61 25.30
CA SER A 184 -0.46 -22.46 25.76
C SER A 184 -1.31 -21.41 26.50
N LEU A 185 -2.60 -21.29 26.16
CA LEU A 185 -3.53 -20.35 26.79
C LEU A 185 -3.81 -20.73 28.24
N GLN A 186 -3.94 -22.01 28.54
CA GLN A 186 -4.15 -22.49 29.91
C GLN A 186 -2.98 -22.09 30.82
N LYS A 187 -1.74 -22.17 30.31
CA LYS A 187 -0.54 -21.71 31.05
C LYS A 187 -0.58 -20.20 31.31
N LEU A 188 -0.99 -19.41 30.31
CA LEU A 188 -1.10 -17.96 30.43
C LEU A 188 -2.19 -17.56 31.43
N TRP A 189 -3.35 -18.21 31.38
CA TRP A 189 -4.46 -18.03 32.32
C TRP A 189 -4.04 -18.32 33.76
N ASN A 190 -3.40 -19.47 33.98
CA ASN A 190 -2.90 -19.87 35.30
C ASN A 190 -1.84 -18.89 35.83
N SER A 191 -0.95 -18.40 34.96
CA SER A 191 0.04 -17.37 35.32
C SER A 191 -0.63 -16.05 35.70
N SER A 192 -1.66 -15.65 34.95
CA SER A 192 -2.43 -14.43 35.23
C SER A 192 -3.10 -14.52 36.60
N ASN A 193 -3.76 -15.64 36.91
CA ASN A 193 -4.41 -15.86 38.21
C ASN A 193 -3.40 -15.98 39.35
N LYS A 194 -2.24 -16.60 39.13
CA LYS A 194 -1.16 -16.61 40.12
C LYS A 194 -0.67 -15.20 40.45
N LYS A 195 -0.57 -14.31 39.46
CA LYS A 195 -0.20 -12.89 39.66
C LYS A 195 -1.26 -12.16 40.48
N LEU A 196 -2.54 -12.41 40.21
CA LEU A 196 -3.65 -11.81 40.97
C LEU A 196 -3.64 -12.27 42.44
N ASN A 197 -3.49 -13.57 42.67
CA ASN A 197 -3.53 -14.15 44.02
C ASN A 197 -2.30 -13.78 44.88
N ALA A 198 -1.19 -13.39 44.24
CA ALA A 198 0.04 -12.97 44.91
C ALA A 198 0.15 -11.45 45.11
N ALA A 199 -0.78 -10.67 44.56
CA ALA A 199 -0.80 -9.21 44.69
C ALA A 199 -1.24 -8.80 46.11
N ASP A 200 -0.77 -7.63 46.57
CA ASP A 200 -1.31 -6.97 47.75
C ASP A 200 -2.71 -6.39 47.45
N ASP A 201 -3.46 -5.98 48.49
CA ASP A 201 -4.86 -5.59 48.32
C ASP A 201 -5.05 -4.45 47.29
N SER A 202 -4.17 -3.44 47.32
CA SER A 202 -4.25 -2.32 46.37
C SER A 202 -3.96 -2.75 44.93
N ALA A 203 -2.93 -3.57 44.67
CA ALA A 203 -2.66 -4.05 43.32
C ALA A 203 -3.70 -5.09 42.86
N ARG A 204 -4.29 -5.85 43.78
CA ARG A 204 -5.37 -6.80 43.49
C ARG A 204 -6.62 -6.08 43.01
N GLU A 205 -7.06 -5.04 43.70
CA GLU A 205 -8.18 -4.19 43.26
C GLU A 205 -7.94 -3.61 41.86
N GLN A 206 -6.72 -3.12 41.61
CA GLN A 206 -6.34 -2.58 40.31
C GLN A 206 -6.37 -3.64 39.20
N LEU A 207 -5.84 -4.85 39.45
CA LEU A 207 -5.87 -5.95 38.50
C LEU A 207 -7.30 -6.46 38.23
N GLU A 208 -8.16 -6.52 39.26
CA GLU A 208 -9.57 -6.87 39.11
C GLU A 208 -10.31 -5.82 38.27
N TYR A 209 -10.03 -4.53 38.52
CA TYR A 209 -10.57 -3.44 37.73
C TYR A 209 -10.15 -3.54 36.25
N GLU A 210 -8.85 -3.71 35.98
CA GLU A 210 -8.32 -3.85 34.61
C GLU A 210 -8.95 -5.03 33.86
N ARG A 211 -9.19 -6.17 34.54
CA ARG A 211 -9.85 -7.35 33.96
C ARG A 211 -11.32 -7.12 33.64
N ASN A 212 -12.01 -6.30 34.42
CA ASN A 212 -13.45 -6.08 34.30
C ASN A 212 -13.80 -4.86 33.44
N TRP A 213 -12.86 -3.93 33.25
CA TRP A 213 -13.07 -2.65 32.59
C TRP A 213 -13.75 -2.76 31.22
N LEU A 214 -13.24 -3.62 30.33
CA LEU A 214 -13.84 -3.83 29.01
C LEU A 214 -15.27 -4.38 29.10
N SER A 215 -15.52 -5.34 30.00
CA SER A 215 -16.88 -5.85 30.19
C SER A 215 -17.83 -4.77 30.71
N LEU A 216 -17.36 -3.87 31.57
CA LEU A 216 -18.15 -2.74 32.08
C LEU A 216 -18.45 -1.73 30.98
N LEU A 217 -17.46 -1.43 30.13
CA LEU A 217 -17.65 -0.56 28.96
C LEU A 217 -18.68 -1.15 27.98
N LEU A 218 -18.61 -2.45 27.68
CA LEU A 218 -19.59 -3.12 26.81
C LEU A 218 -21.01 -3.08 27.40
N LYS A 219 -21.16 -3.30 28.72
CA LYS A 219 -22.45 -3.18 29.42
C LYS A 219 -23.01 -1.76 29.31
N LYS A 220 -22.19 -0.75 29.59
CA LYS A 220 -22.55 0.67 29.48
C LYS A 220 -22.95 1.03 28.05
N PHE A 221 -22.20 0.54 27.07
CA PHE A 221 -22.50 0.75 25.65
C PHE A 221 -23.87 0.19 25.25
N VAL A 222 -24.14 -1.09 25.57
CA VAL A 222 -25.43 -1.71 25.28
C VAL A 222 -26.56 -0.91 25.93
N PHE A 223 -26.42 -0.54 27.21
CA PHE A 223 -27.40 0.29 27.90
C PHE A 223 -27.67 1.63 27.18
N LEU A 224 -26.63 2.34 26.74
CA LEU A 224 -26.77 3.62 26.03
C LEU A 224 -27.47 3.48 24.68
N VAL A 225 -27.15 2.43 23.92
CA VAL A 225 -27.74 2.20 22.60
C VAL A 225 -29.24 1.87 22.69
N TYR A 226 -29.66 1.19 23.75
CA TYR A 226 -31.09 0.92 24.02
C TYR A 226 -31.86 2.17 24.47
N ARG A 227 -31.18 3.23 24.94
CA ARG A 227 -31.81 4.52 25.24
C ARG A 227 -32.09 5.37 24.00
N ILE A 228 -31.63 4.96 22.81
CA ILE A 228 -31.92 5.64 21.55
C ILE A 228 -33.23 5.04 20.99
N PRO A 229 -34.36 5.77 21.06
CA PRO A 229 -35.65 5.23 20.65
C PRO A 229 -35.80 5.15 19.12
N ALA A 230 -36.66 4.25 18.65
CA ALA A 230 -37.00 4.13 17.23
C ALA A 230 -37.68 5.41 16.72
N GLU A 231 -38.49 6.06 17.55
CA GLU A 231 -39.21 7.30 17.25
C GLU A 231 -39.04 8.31 18.39
N GLY A 232 -39.04 9.62 18.09
CA GLY A 232 -38.93 10.70 19.07
C GLY A 232 -37.55 11.34 19.17
N GLU A 233 -37.41 12.27 20.13
CA GLU A 233 -36.17 13.00 20.37
C GLU A 233 -35.17 12.16 21.18
N VAL A 234 -33.89 12.39 20.92
CA VAL A 234 -32.77 11.76 21.63
C VAL A 234 -31.66 12.78 21.78
N ASP A 235 -30.95 12.71 22.91
CA ASP A 235 -29.75 13.52 23.11
C ASP A 235 -28.67 13.10 22.10
N GLU A 236 -28.27 14.06 21.26
CA GLU A 236 -27.28 13.86 20.21
C GLU A 236 -25.91 13.41 20.78
N GLU A 237 -25.58 13.79 22.02
CA GLU A 237 -24.33 13.35 22.67
C GLU A 237 -24.34 11.85 23.00
N ILE A 238 -25.51 11.22 23.23
CA ILE A 238 -25.61 9.76 23.40
C ILE A 238 -25.23 9.06 22.09
N ILE A 239 -25.72 9.57 20.95
CA ILE A 239 -25.39 9.04 19.62
C ILE A 239 -23.89 9.20 19.37
N LYS A 240 -23.35 10.41 19.50
CA LYS A 240 -21.93 10.72 19.26
C LYS A 240 -21.00 9.90 20.16
N TYR A 241 -21.38 9.69 21.42
CA TYR A 241 -20.60 8.86 22.33
C TYR A 241 -20.65 7.37 21.94
N SER A 242 -21.83 6.86 21.56
CA SER A 242 -21.99 5.49 21.07
C SER A 242 -21.17 5.23 19.79
N GLU A 243 -21.11 6.21 18.87
CA GLU A 243 -20.25 6.16 17.69
C GLU A 243 -18.76 6.04 18.04
N ARG A 244 -18.29 6.82 19.04
CA ARG A 244 -16.90 6.73 19.52
C ARG A 244 -16.63 5.42 20.24
N ILE A 245 -17.60 4.83 20.94
CA ILE A 245 -17.42 3.50 21.52
C ILE A 245 -17.24 2.47 20.42
N ILE A 246 -18.09 2.45 19.39
CA ILE A 246 -17.94 1.48 18.30
C ILE A 246 -16.61 1.69 17.55
N GLU A 247 -16.20 2.94 17.32
CA GLU A 247 -14.88 3.24 16.77
C GLU A 247 -13.74 2.64 17.63
N PHE A 248 -13.85 2.74 18.95
CA PHE A 248 -12.91 2.11 19.87
C PHE A 248 -12.93 0.58 19.76
N LEU A 249 -14.11 -0.04 19.75
CA LEU A 249 -14.26 -1.51 19.62
C LEU A 249 -13.71 -2.02 18.28
N ILE A 250 -13.99 -1.32 17.18
CA ILE A 250 -13.38 -1.60 15.87
C ILE A 250 -11.86 -1.52 16.00
N GLY A 251 -11.32 -0.47 16.62
CA GLY A 251 -9.89 -0.34 16.86
C GLY A 251 -9.26 -1.53 17.61
N LEU A 252 -9.99 -2.15 18.55
CA LEU A 252 -9.54 -3.35 19.24
C LEU A 252 -9.57 -4.60 18.36
N GLU A 253 -10.63 -4.79 17.57
CA GLU A 253 -10.81 -5.94 16.67
C GLU A 253 -9.82 -5.95 15.51
N VAL A 254 -9.37 -4.77 15.09
CA VAL A 254 -8.57 -4.53 13.88
C VAL A 254 -7.06 -4.73 14.08
N ARG A 255 -6.62 -4.95 15.33
CA ARG A 255 -5.22 -5.26 15.67
C ARG A 255 -5.11 -6.57 16.44
N LEU A 256 -4.21 -7.45 16.01
CA LEU A 256 -4.06 -8.77 16.61
C LEU A 256 -3.77 -8.76 18.13
N PRO A 257 -2.88 -7.90 18.69
CA PRO A 257 -2.58 -7.91 20.13
C PRO A 257 -3.78 -7.59 21.02
N THR A 258 -4.69 -6.71 20.56
CA THR A 258 -5.90 -6.34 21.28
C THR A 258 -7.04 -7.32 21.02
N ARG A 259 -7.15 -7.79 19.77
CA ARG A 259 -8.17 -8.75 19.31
C ARG A 259 -8.08 -10.10 20.00
N ARG A 260 -6.86 -10.62 20.22
CA ARG A 260 -6.57 -12.02 20.61
C ARG A 260 -7.46 -12.57 21.74
N PHE A 261 -7.76 -11.76 22.75
CA PHE A 261 -8.66 -12.13 23.85
C PHE A 261 -9.99 -11.40 23.80
N PHE A 262 -10.00 -10.18 23.24
CA PHE A 262 -11.19 -9.33 23.17
C PHE A 262 -12.27 -9.89 22.24
N ASN A 263 -11.91 -10.49 21.09
CA ASN A 263 -12.88 -11.01 20.14
C ASN A 263 -13.78 -12.09 20.78
N THR A 264 -13.20 -12.97 21.60
CA THR A 264 -13.95 -13.97 22.38
C THR A 264 -14.90 -13.32 23.40
N LEU A 265 -14.47 -12.23 24.04
CA LEU A 265 -15.32 -11.48 24.98
C LEU A 265 -16.46 -10.77 24.25
N LEU A 266 -16.18 -10.16 23.10
CA LEU A 266 -17.17 -9.47 22.28
C LEU A 266 -18.26 -10.43 21.77
N ASP A 267 -17.85 -11.62 21.32
CA ASP A 267 -18.75 -12.70 20.90
C ASP A 267 -19.58 -13.22 22.08
N ASP A 268 -18.96 -13.55 23.22
CA ASP A 268 -19.68 -14.04 24.41
C ASP A 268 -20.70 -13.03 24.94
N HIS A 269 -20.38 -11.74 24.93
CA HIS A 269 -21.29 -10.67 25.37
C HIS A 269 -22.44 -10.41 24.40
N GLN A 270 -22.42 -11.02 23.20
CA GLN A 270 -23.44 -10.89 22.17
C GLN A 270 -23.76 -9.43 21.78
N VAL A 271 -22.75 -8.56 21.86
CA VAL A 271 -22.90 -7.10 21.65
C VAL A 271 -23.46 -6.81 20.27
N ILE A 272 -22.98 -7.51 19.23
CA ILE A 272 -23.46 -7.33 17.85
C ILE A 272 -24.94 -7.67 17.73
N VAL A 273 -25.38 -8.78 18.31
CA VAL A 273 -26.79 -9.21 18.27
C VAL A 273 -27.68 -8.21 19.03
N LEU A 274 -27.24 -7.79 20.22
CA LEU A 274 -27.96 -6.80 21.02
C LEU A 274 -28.10 -5.47 20.29
N CYS A 275 -27.03 -5.01 19.63
CA CYS A 275 -27.07 -3.79 18.83
C CYS A 275 -27.95 -3.95 17.59
N GLN A 276 -27.95 -5.12 16.91
CA GLN A 276 -28.84 -5.38 15.77
C GLN A 276 -30.32 -5.34 16.15
N MET A 277 -30.65 -5.77 17.38
CA MET A 277 -32.02 -5.75 17.91
C MET A 277 -32.44 -4.38 18.48
N ALA A 278 -31.49 -3.50 18.79
CA ALA A 278 -31.78 -2.26 19.49
C ALA A 278 -32.67 -1.29 18.66
N PRO A 279 -33.47 -0.43 19.33
CA PRO A 279 -34.49 0.38 18.65
C PRO A 279 -33.94 1.34 17.59
N PHE A 280 -32.70 1.83 17.76
CA PHE A 280 -32.07 2.76 16.82
C PHE A 280 -31.95 2.22 15.38
N ASN A 281 -31.92 0.89 15.18
CA ASN A 281 -31.87 0.33 13.82
C ASN A 281 -33.16 0.55 13.04
N ARG A 282 -34.29 0.69 13.74
CA ARG A 282 -35.62 0.94 13.14
C ARG A 282 -35.88 2.43 12.93
N ARG A 283 -35.02 3.30 13.45
CA ARG A 283 -35.14 4.75 13.32
C ARG A 283 -34.88 5.18 11.87
N GLU A 284 -35.82 5.92 11.28
CA GLU A 284 -35.73 6.41 9.90
C GLU A 284 -34.93 7.72 9.77
N ASN A 285 -34.76 8.45 10.87
CA ASN A 285 -33.96 9.67 10.88
C ASN A 285 -32.49 9.38 10.54
N LYS A 286 -31.90 10.24 9.70
CA LYS A 286 -30.49 10.15 9.27
C LYS A 286 -29.46 10.40 10.38
N ASP A 287 -29.91 10.78 11.59
CA ASP A 287 -29.04 11.05 12.75
C ASP A 287 -28.26 9.81 13.22
N THR A 288 -28.78 8.61 12.96
CA THR A 288 -28.20 7.31 13.36
C THR A 288 -27.55 6.52 12.23
N ASP A 289 -27.51 7.04 11.01
CA ASP A 289 -26.99 6.28 9.85
C ASP A 289 -25.50 5.93 10.02
N LEU A 290 -24.69 6.87 10.51
CA LEU A 290 -23.28 6.62 10.84
C LEU A 290 -23.13 5.52 11.90
N LEU A 291 -24.00 5.50 12.92
CA LEU A 291 -23.99 4.49 13.97
C LEU A 291 -24.25 3.09 13.37
N LYS A 292 -25.21 2.98 12.44
CA LYS A 292 -25.52 1.73 11.72
C LYS A 292 -24.35 1.28 10.84
N GLU A 293 -23.69 2.20 10.13
CA GLU A 293 -22.51 1.90 9.31
C GLU A 293 -21.31 1.42 10.14
N LEU A 294 -21.06 2.06 11.28
CA LEU A 294 -20.02 1.64 12.22
C LEU A 294 -20.34 0.25 12.81
N MET A 295 -21.61 -0.03 13.14
CA MET A 295 -22.02 -1.37 13.59
C MET A 295 -21.79 -2.45 12.54
N ASN A 296 -22.06 -2.16 11.26
CA ASN A 296 -21.74 -3.07 10.17
C ASN A 296 -20.23 -3.34 10.07
N SER A 297 -19.41 -2.31 10.29
CA SER A 297 -17.94 -2.43 10.31
C SER A 297 -17.43 -3.26 11.50
N LEU A 298 -18.02 -3.09 12.68
CA LEU A 298 -17.69 -3.92 13.86
C LEU A 298 -18.10 -5.38 13.64
N SER A 299 -19.32 -5.62 13.14
CA SER A 299 -19.79 -6.97 12.82
C SER A 299 -18.90 -7.66 11.77
N PHE A 300 -18.38 -6.89 10.83
CA PHE A 300 -17.43 -7.37 9.84
C PHE A 300 -16.12 -7.84 10.49
N TYR A 301 -15.48 -7.00 11.32
CA TYR A 301 -14.20 -7.38 11.92
C TYR A 301 -14.33 -8.47 12.99
N ALA A 302 -15.41 -8.52 13.76
CA ALA A 302 -15.65 -9.60 14.72
C ALA A 302 -15.61 -11.00 14.07
N LYS A 303 -16.12 -11.09 12.84
CA LYS A 303 -16.16 -12.33 12.05
C LYS A 303 -15.03 -12.44 11.01
N PHE A 304 -13.98 -11.60 11.09
CA PHE A 304 -12.90 -11.57 10.12
C PHE A 304 -12.13 -12.90 10.03
N GLU A 305 -11.66 -13.23 8.83
CA GLU A 305 -11.08 -14.52 8.45
C GLU A 305 -9.61 -14.68 8.91
N VAL A 306 -9.38 -14.53 10.22
CA VAL A 306 -8.06 -14.67 10.85
C VAL A 306 -8.18 -15.53 12.10
N ASN A 307 -7.17 -16.35 12.35
CA ASN A 307 -7.06 -17.06 13.61
C ASN A 307 -6.52 -16.11 14.70
N ASP A 308 -7.32 -15.84 15.73
CA ASP A 308 -6.97 -14.89 16.80
C ASP A 308 -5.69 -15.24 17.58
N GLN A 309 -5.33 -16.53 17.63
CA GLN A 309 -4.19 -17.01 18.40
C GLN A 309 -2.91 -17.02 17.54
N THR A 310 -2.98 -17.55 16.33
CA THR A 310 -1.80 -17.67 15.45
C THR A 310 -1.56 -16.43 14.60
N GLY A 311 -2.59 -15.62 14.35
CA GLY A 311 -2.55 -14.48 13.42
C GLY A 311 -2.53 -14.89 11.95
N VAL A 312 -2.71 -16.18 11.65
CA VAL A 312 -2.70 -16.70 10.27
C VAL A 312 -4.08 -16.49 9.64
N ALA A 313 -4.10 -16.03 8.39
CA ALA A 313 -5.32 -15.92 7.60
C ALA A 313 -5.96 -17.31 7.40
N LEU A 314 -7.28 -17.40 7.56
CA LEU A 314 -8.01 -18.64 7.32
C LEU A 314 -8.21 -18.82 5.80
N THR A 315 -8.02 -20.05 5.32
CA THR A 315 -8.31 -20.38 3.91
C THR A 315 -9.80 -20.61 3.73
N ASP A 316 -10.32 -20.46 2.52
CA ASP A 316 -11.73 -20.74 2.19
C ASP A 316 -12.15 -22.15 2.65
N ILE A 317 -11.27 -23.14 2.48
CA ILE A 317 -11.49 -24.53 2.91
C ILE A 317 -11.60 -24.59 4.44
N ALA A 318 -10.65 -23.99 5.16
CA ALA A 318 -10.66 -23.98 6.62
C ALA A 318 -11.91 -23.28 7.19
N ILE A 319 -12.37 -22.21 6.54
CA ILE A 319 -13.60 -21.50 6.92
C ILE A 319 -14.83 -22.40 6.75
N ILE A 320 -14.94 -23.06 5.60
CA ILE A 320 -16.05 -23.98 5.30
C ILE A 320 -16.04 -25.17 6.27
N GLU A 321 -14.88 -25.78 6.50
CA GLU A 321 -14.74 -26.90 7.44
C GLU A 321 -15.12 -26.49 8.87
N ALA A 322 -14.63 -25.34 9.34
CA ALA A 322 -14.98 -24.83 10.67
C ALA A 322 -16.49 -24.57 10.80
N HIS A 323 -17.11 -23.99 9.79
CA HIS A 323 -18.56 -23.76 9.76
C HIS A 323 -19.35 -25.08 9.78
N TYR A 324 -18.94 -26.06 8.97
CA TYR A 324 -19.59 -27.37 8.95
C TYR A 324 -19.42 -28.13 10.26
N GLN A 325 -18.26 -28.03 10.91
CA GLN A 325 -18.06 -28.60 12.24
C GLN A 325 -19.01 -27.98 13.28
N GLN A 326 -19.27 -26.67 13.21
CA GLN A 326 -20.25 -26.00 14.07
C GLN A 326 -21.67 -26.49 13.81
N LEU A 327 -22.08 -26.63 12.55
CA LEU A 327 -23.40 -27.17 12.20
C LEU A 327 -23.56 -28.64 12.63
N VAL A 328 -22.53 -29.47 12.44
CA VAL A 328 -22.54 -30.87 12.90
C VAL A 328 -22.63 -30.94 14.42
N GLN A 329 -21.93 -30.06 15.15
CA GLN A 329 -22.06 -29.98 16.61
C GLN A 329 -23.49 -29.64 17.03
N LEU A 330 -24.12 -28.67 16.36
CA LEU A 330 -25.52 -28.31 16.58
C LEU A 330 -26.44 -29.52 16.30
N GLN A 331 -26.26 -30.22 15.18
CA GLN A 331 -27.04 -31.42 14.84
C GLN A 331 -26.90 -32.52 15.89
N HIS A 332 -25.68 -32.80 16.37
CA HIS A 332 -25.44 -33.81 17.40
C HIS A 332 -26.12 -33.46 18.72
N ILE A 333 -26.06 -32.19 19.15
CA ILE A 333 -26.71 -31.74 20.39
C ILE A 333 -28.23 -31.77 20.25
N ALA A 334 -28.75 -31.31 19.11
CA ALA A 334 -30.17 -31.38 18.78
C ALA A 334 -30.67 -32.84 18.75
N PHE A 335 -29.91 -33.77 18.15
CA PHE A 335 -30.26 -35.19 18.12
C PHE A 335 -30.27 -35.83 19.52
N ARG A 336 -29.29 -35.49 20.35
CA ARG A 336 -29.09 -36.14 21.66
C ARG A 336 -30.08 -35.66 22.71
N ARG A 337 -30.44 -34.37 22.70
CA ARG A 337 -31.23 -33.73 23.77
C ARG A 337 -32.56 -33.14 23.32
N PHE A 338 -32.69 -32.72 22.06
CA PHE A 338 -33.84 -31.93 21.57
C PHE A 338 -34.58 -32.60 20.40
N ARG A 339 -34.45 -33.92 20.24
CA ARG A 339 -34.99 -34.67 19.09
C ARG A 339 -36.51 -34.54 18.95
N GLU A 340 -37.23 -34.45 20.07
CA GLU A 340 -38.69 -34.34 20.06
C GLU A 340 -39.16 -32.94 19.65
N GLN A 341 -38.38 -31.91 20.01
CA GLN A 341 -38.68 -30.51 19.74
C GLN A 341 -38.19 -30.06 18.37
N ILE A 342 -37.04 -30.55 17.90
CA ILE A 342 -36.42 -30.20 16.61
C ILE A 342 -36.17 -31.47 15.79
N LYS A 343 -37.22 -32.00 15.15
CA LYS A 343 -37.16 -33.31 14.46
C LYS A 343 -36.33 -33.30 13.19
N GLU A 344 -36.36 -32.21 12.44
CA GLU A 344 -35.80 -32.16 11.08
C GLU A 344 -34.33 -31.72 11.05
N LEU A 345 -33.94 -30.75 11.88
CA LEU A 345 -32.57 -30.20 11.92
C LEU A 345 -31.48 -31.27 12.08
N PRO A 346 -31.61 -32.27 12.99
CA PRO A 346 -30.56 -33.27 13.19
C PRO A 346 -30.28 -34.17 11.98
N LEU A 347 -31.23 -34.28 11.04
CA LEU A 347 -31.15 -35.15 9.86
C LEU A 347 -31.03 -34.37 8.55
N ALA A 348 -31.12 -33.04 8.61
CA ALA A 348 -31.03 -32.16 7.47
C ALA A 348 -29.62 -32.18 6.84
N ASN A 349 -29.53 -31.86 5.55
CA ASN A 349 -28.23 -31.61 4.95
C ASN A 349 -27.69 -30.25 5.44
N LEU A 350 -26.36 -30.08 5.47
CA LEU A 350 -25.77 -28.85 6.01
C LEU A 350 -26.20 -27.61 5.21
N SER A 351 -26.40 -27.75 3.90
CA SER A 351 -26.85 -26.67 3.02
C SER A 351 -28.26 -26.15 3.29
N SER A 352 -29.14 -26.95 3.91
CA SER A 352 -30.51 -26.56 4.26
C SER A 352 -30.62 -26.07 5.70
N ILE A 353 -29.50 -25.91 6.41
CA ILE A 353 -29.45 -25.37 7.78
C ILE A 353 -28.34 -24.31 7.92
N GLU A 354 -27.89 -23.74 6.81
CA GLU A 354 -26.85 -22.71 6.80
C GLU A 354 -27.41 -21.32 6.44
N THR A 355 -28.64 -21.21 5.91
CA THR A 355 -29.22 -19.89 5.62
C THR A 355 -30.00 -19.33 6.81
N ARG A 356 -30.08 -18.01 6.89
CA ARG A 356 -30.86 -17.31 7.94
C ARG A 356 -32.33 -17.76 7.93
N GLU A 357 -32.92 -17.92 6.75
CA GLU A 357 -34.33 -18.32 6.60
C GLU A 357 -34.56 -19.75 7.11
N ASP A 358 -33.67 -20.68 6.77
CA ASP A 358 -33.74 -22.07 7.23
C ASP A 358 -33.57 -22.19 8.75
N LEU A 359 -32.61 -21.47 9.33
CA LEU A 359 -32.37 -21.47 10.77
C LEU A 359 -33.55 -20.89 11.54
N LEU A 360 -34.15 -19.80 11.03
CA LEU A 360 -35.36 -19.22 11.63
C LEU A 360 -36.54 -20.19 11.58
N TRP A 361 -36.67 -20.96 10.51
CA TRP A 361 -37.72 -21.98 10.37
C TRP A 361 -37.65 -23.03 11.50
N HIS A 362 -36.44 -23.46 11.88
CA HIS A 362 -36.24 -24.41 12.97
C HIS A 362 -36.39 -23.80 14.38
N PHE A 363 -35.90 -22.58 14.61
CA PHE A 363 -35.83 -22.02 15.97
C PHE A 363 -37.06 -21.23 16.43
N LYS A 364 -37.78 -20.56 15.52
CA LYS A 364 -38.99 -19.77 15.86
C LYS A 364 -40.09 -20.57 16.60
N PRO A 365 -40.38 -21.84 16.23
CA PRO A 365 -41.41 -22.65 16.88
C PRO A 365 -41.10 -23.03 18.33
N LEU A 366 -39.84 -22.93 18.77
CA LEU A 366 -39.41 -23.38 20.09
C LEU A 366 -39.92 -22.46 21.21
N SER A 367 -40.13 -23.04 22.40
CA SER A 367 -40.42 -22.26 23.61
C SER A 367 -39.16 -21.60 24.15
N GLU A 368 -39.32 -20.51 24.90
CA GLU A 368 -38.21 -19.79 25.54
C GLU A 368 -37.36 -20.72 26.41
N ASN A 369 -37.97 -21.53 27.27
CA ASN A 369 -37.25 -22.50 28.11
C ASN A 369 -36.42 -23.49 27.28
N THR A 370 -36.94 -23.97 26.15
CA THR A 370 -36.21 -24.90 25.28
C THR A 370 -35.01 -24.20 24.64
N LEU A 371 -35.16 -22.93 24.25
CA LEU A 371 -34.07 -22.12 23.69
C LEU A 371 -32.98 -21.83 24.74
N VAL A 372 -33.35 -21.57 26.00
CA VAL A 372 -32.41 -21.41 27.11
C VAL A 372 -31.60 -22.69 27.31
N GLU A 373 -32.25 -23.85 27.45
CA GLU A 373 -31.59 -25.15 27.61
C GLU A 373 -30.68 -25.50 26.41
N LEU A 374 -31.10 -25.14 25.20
CA LEU A 374 -30.32 -25.33 23.97
C LEU A 374 -29.06 -24.46 24.00
N CYS A 375 -29.18 -23.17 24.34
CA CYS A 375 -28.04 -22.26 24.47
C CYS A 375 -27.06 -22.73 25.57
N GLU A 376 -27.56 -23.16 26.73
CA GLU A 376 -26.72 -23.74 27.79
C GLU A 376 -25.97 -24.98 27.31
N SER A 377 -26.65 -25.87 26.57
CA SER A 377 -26.02 -27.08 26.01
C SER A 377 -24.96 -26.76 24.95
N LEU A 378 -25.02 -25.59 24.33
CA LEU A 378 -24.10 -25.12 23.28
C LEU A 378 -23.00 -24.19 23.83
N GLY A 379 -22.98 -23.89 25.12
CA GLY A 379 -22.08 -22.91 25.73
C GLY A 379 -22.29 -21.51 25.14
N ILE A 380 -23.54 -21.12 24.93
CA ILE A 380 -23.97 -19.81 24.42
C ILE A 380 -24.60 -19.04 25.57
N ARG A 381 -24.24 -17.76 25.72
CA ARG A 381 -24.84 -16.87 26.70
C ARG A 381 -26.37 -16.80 26.49
N ASN A 382 -27.13 -17.20 27.51
CA ASN A 382 -28.59 -17.28 27.48
C ASN A 382 -29.29 -16.03 28.05
N GLN A 383 -28.54 -15.09 28.63
CA GLN A 383 -29.05 -13.82 29.15
C GLN A 383 -28.28 -12.63 28.57
N PRO A 384 -28.97 -11.55 28.17
CA PRO A 384 -28.33 -10.40 27.57
C PRO A 384 -27.40 -9.69 28.56
N VAL A 385 -26.36 -9.04 28.04
CA VAL A 385 -25.40 -8.27 28.84
C VAL A 385 -25.93 -6.85 29.06
N GLY A 386 -26.06 -6.46 30.32
CA GLY A 386 -26.60 -5.15 30.73
C GLY A 386 -27.80 -5.35 31.65
N ILE A 387 -27.75 -4.76 32.83
CA ILE A 387 -28.86 -4.79 33.79
C ILE A 387 -29.81 -3.67 33.33
N ASP A 388 -31.10 -3.95 33.21
CA ASP A 388 -32.17 -2.99 32.82
C ASP A 388 -32.23 -2.59 31.33
N ILE A 389 -32.20 -3.57 30.41
CA ILE A 389 -32.60 -3.34 29.01
C ILE A 389 -33.90 -4.10 28.67
N ASP A 390 -34.81 -3.42 27.96
CA ASP A 390 -36.07 -4.00 27.49
C ASP A 390 -35.82 -4.81 26.21
N VAL A 391 -35.58 -6.11 26.38
CA VAL A 391 -35.29 -7.06 25.29
C VAL A 391 -36.18 -8.28 25.43
N ASP A 392 -36.86 -8.65 24.34
CA ASP A 392 -37.54 -9.95 24.25
C ASP A 392 -36.48 -11.07 24.27
N ILE A 393 -36.45 -11.84 25.36
CA ILE A 393 -35.49 -12.92 25.60
C ILE A 393 -35.61 -14.00 24.52
N LYS A 394 -36.82 -14.33 24.09
CA LYS A 394 -37.04 -15.33 23.05
C LYS A 394 -36.45 -14.86 21.72
N GLU A 395 -36.74 -13.62 21.31
CA GLU A 395 -36.15 -13.07 20.08
C GLU A 395 -34.62 -12.95 20.17
N TYR A 396 -34.09 -12.61 21.33
CA TYR A 396 -32.65 -12.56 21.58
C TYR A 396 -32.00 -13.92 21.36
N LEU A 397 -32.49 -14.97 22.01
CA LEU A 397 -31.94 -16.32 21.88
C LEU A 397 -31.99 -16.82 20.44
N ILE A 398 -33.09 -16.57 19.71
CA ILE A 398 -33.20 -16.93 18.30
C ILE A 398 -32.16 -16.20 17.46
N ASN A 399 -32.02 -14.88 17.63
CA ASN A 399 -31.04 -14.11 16.85
C ASN A 399 -29.59 -14.50 17.18
N VAL A 400 -29.29 -14.85 18.44
CA VAL A 400 -27.97 -15.36 18.83
C VAL A 400 -27.66 -16.69 18.13
N LEU A 401 -28.60 -17.64 18.15
CA LEU A 401 -28.44 -18.93 17.47
C LEU A 401 -28.26 -18.75 15.95
N VAL A 402 -29.13 -17.96 15.32
CA VAL A 402 -29.08 -17.70 13.88
C VAL A 402 -27.76 -17.03 13.49
N THR A 403 -27.37 -15.96 14.17
CA THR A 403 -26.13 -15.22 13.86
C THR A 403 -24.87 -16.08 14.05
N LYS A 404 -24.91 -17.07 14.95
CA LYS A 404 -23.81 -18.02 15.17
C LYS A 404 -23.69 -19.05 14.04
N TYR A 405 -24.81 -19.57 13.54
CA TYR A 405 -24.86 -20.67 12.57
C TYR A 405 -25.16 -20.26 11.12
N GLU A 406 -25.47 -19.01 10.84
CA GLU A 406 -25.69 -18.55 9.46
C GLU A 406 -24.38 -18.56 8.65
N LYS A 407 -24.50 -18.96 7.39
CA LYS A 407 -23.42 -18.94 6.42
C LYS A 407 -22.97 -17.52 6.17
N ARG A 408 -21.66 -17.32 6.22
CA ARG A 408 -21.05 -16.01 5.95
C ARG A 408 -20.91 -15.78 4.46
N GLU A 409 -21.20 -14.56 4.02
CA GLU A 409 -20.81 -14.10 2.69
C GLU A 409 -19.31 -13.81 2.65
N SER A 410 -18.62 -14.40 1.67
CA SER A 410 -17.22 -14.10 1.41
C SER A 410 -17.06 -12.65 0.96
N GLN A 411 -16.12 -11.95 1.58
CA GLN A 411 -15.89 -10.53 1.35
C GLN A 411 -15.24 -10.26 -0.01
N ILE A 412 -14.37 -11.19 -0.44
CA ILE A 412 -13.79 -11.19 -1.78
C ILE A 412 -14.91 -11.25 -2.82
N LYS A 413 -15.95 -12.07 -2.61
CA LYS A 413 -17.11 -12.14 -3.51
C LYS A 413 -17.91 -10.83 -3.51
N LYS A 414 -18.13 -10.23 -2.33
CA LYS A 414 -18.81 -8.93 -2.21
C LYS A 414 -18.10 -7.83 -3.01
N ILE A 415 -16.76 -7.74 -2.91
CA ILE A 415 -15.95 -6.76 -3.66
C ILE A 415 -15.94 -7.12 -5.16
N SER A 416 -15.87 -8.40 -5.51
CA SER A 416 -15.88 -8.88 -6.90
C SER A 416 -17.16 -8.52 -7.65
N ASN A 417 -18.28 -8.49 -6.93
CA ASN A 417 -19.60 -8.15 -7.45
C ASN A 417 -19.91 -6.65 -7.43
N GLN A 418 -19.00 -5.81 -6.90
CA GLN A 418 -19.17 -4.36 -6.94
C GLN A 418 -18.67 -3.76 -8.27
N PRO A 419 -19.39 -2.78 -8.85
CA PRO A 419 -18.90 -1.95 -9.94
C PRO A 419 -17.61 -1.19 -9.57
N LEU A 420 -16.69 -1.07 -10.51
CA LEU A 420 -15.45 -0.30 -10.33
C LEU A 420 -15.67 1.20 -10.47
N TYR A 421 -16.62 1.60 -11.32
CA TYR A 421 -16.99 3.01 -11.50
C TYR A 421 -18.10 3.41 -10.54
N PRO A 422 -18.04 4.62 -9.97
CA PRO A 422 -19.11 5.10 -9.13
C PRO A 422 -20.30 5.59 -9.98
N ASP A 423 -21.51 5.30 -9.50
CA ASP A 423 -22.75 5.80 -10.08
C ASP A 423 -23.20 7.10 -9.38
N GLU A 424 -24.30 7.68 -9.85
CA GLU A 424 -24.85 8.92 -9.31
C GLU A 424 -25.29 8.83 -7.84
N LYS A 425 -25.66 7.64 -7.36
CA LYS A 425 -26.08 7.44 -5.97
C LYS A 425 -24.87 7.49 -5.05
N VAL A 426 -23.77 6.84 -5.48
CA VAL A 426 -22.52 6.84 -4.74
C VAL A 426 -21.85 8.21 -4.78
N ILE A 427 -21.79 8.89 -5.93
CA ILE A 427 -21.09 10.18 -6.07
C ILE A 427 -21.72 11.29 -5.19
N PHE A 428 -23.05 11.32 -5.14
CA PHE A 428 -23.81 12.35 -4.43
C PHE A 428 -24.37 11.89 -3.08
N ASP A 429 -23.78 10.85 -2.50
CA ASP A 429 -24.10 10.42 -1.14
C ASP A 429 -23.76 11.55 -0.12
N ASP A 430 -24.69 11.82 0.78
CA ASP A 430 -24.56 12.82 1.84
C ASP A 430 -23.38 12.47 2.77
N ASN A 431 -23.16 11.17 3.03
CA ASN A 431 -22.08 10.70 3.90
C ASN A 431 -20.69 11.04 3.33
N LEU A 432 -20.55 11.10 2.00
CA LEU A 432 -19.30 11.52 1.36
C LEU A 432 -19.03 13.03 1.53
N THR A 433 -20.06 13.88 1.57
CA THR A 433 -19.86 15.33 1.74
C THR A 433 -19.29 15.66 3.11
N GLN A 434 -19.69 14.91 4.14
CA GLN A 434 -19.17 15.05 5.51
C GLN A 434 -17.67 14.76 5.57
N THR A 435 -17.15 13.86 4.72
CA THR A 435 -15.72 13.55 4.67
C THR A 435 -14.87 14.71 4.14
N GLN A 436 -15.40 15.53 3.24
CA GLN A 436 -14.64 16.63 2.63
C GLN A 436 -14.42 17.79 3.60
N ASN A 437 -15.44 18.10 4.41
CA ASN A 437 -15.42 19.18 5.40
C ASN A 437 -15.14 18.67 6.82
N TYR A 438 -14.46 17.54 6.95
CA TYR A 438 -14.19 16.92 8.24
C TYR A 438 -13.31 17.82 9.13
N ARG A 439 -13.77 18.07 10.35
CA ARG A 439 -13.09 18.92 11.33
C ARG A 439 -12.49 18.16 12.51
N GLY A 440 -12.68 16.84 12.61
CA GLY A 440 -12.15 16.06 13.74
C GLY A 440 -13.12 15.84 14.89
N ASP A 441 -14.35 16.33 14.81
CA ASP A 441 -15.35 16.36 15.88
C ASP A 441 -16.15 15.06 16.01
N ARG A 442 -16.66 14.49 14.91
CA ARG A 442 -17.43 13.24 14.88
C ARG A 442 -16.60 12.05 14.38
N SER A 443 -17.06 10.82 14.62
CA SER A 443 -16.45 9.63 14.00
C SER A 443 -16.83 9.55 12.51
N ILE A 444 -16.18 8.67 11.74
CA ILE A 444 -16.55 8.36 10.36
C ILE A 444 -16.39 6.84 10.16
N ALA A 445 -17.30 6.21 9.41
CA ALA A 445 -17.21 4.80 9.04
C ALA A 445 -16.14 4.55 7.94
N LEU A 446 -14.89 4.93 8.22
CA LEU A 446 -13.75 4.71 7.35
C LEU A 446 -12.71 3.81 8.03
N PRO A 447 -12.09 2.88 7.28
CA PRO A 447 -10.99 2.11 7.81
C PRO A 447 -9.77 3.02 8.04
N LYS A 448 -8.93 2.66 9.00
CA LYS A 448 -7.73 3.42 9.33
C LYS A 448 -6.47 2.66 8.89
N LEU A 449 -5.52 3.39 8.32
CA LEU A 449 -4.16 2.91 8.11
C LEU A 449 -3.36 3.16 9.38
N ASP A 450 -3.02 2.05 10.04
CA ASP A 450 -2.26 2.01 11.29
C ASP A 450 -0.96 1.23 11.01
N LEU A 451 -0.15 1.02 12.05
CA LEU A 451 1.10 0.26 11.95
C LEU A 451 0.87 -1.21 11.57
N GLN A 452 -0.28 -1.77 11.95
CA GLN A 452 -0.59 -3.20 11.89
C GLN A 452 -1.85 -3.52 11.09
N PHE A 453 -1.83 -4.66 10.41
CA PHE A 453 -2.95 -5.23 9.65
C PHE A 453 -3.11 -6.72 9.98
N LEU A 454 -4.34 -7.20 10.16
CA LEU A 454 -4.62 -8.59 10.56
C LEU A 454 -4.05 -9.59 9.54
N THR A 455 -4.26 -9.31 8.26
CA THR A 455 -3.85 -10.16 7.12
C THR A 455 -3.56 -9.29 5.89
N ILE A 456 -3.00 -9.88 4.84
CA ILE A 456 -2.84 -9.18 3.55
C ILE A 456 -4.22 -8.79 2.97
N ASN A 457 -5.26 -9.62 3.16
CA ASN A 457 -6.60 -9.31 2.68
C ASN A 457 -7.24 -8.13 3.42
N ASP A 458 -7.01 -8.02 4.74
CA ASP A 458 -7.39 -6.85 5.54
C ASP A 458 -6.71 -5.59 5.00
N TYR A 459 -5.39 -5.64 4.82
CA TYR A 459 -4.62 -4.57 4.22
C TYR A 459 -5.17 -4.14 2.85
N LEU A 460 -5.45 -5.09 1.95
CA LEU A 460 -5.99 -4.81 0.62
C LEU A 460 -7.39 -4.19 0.70
N LEU A 461 -8.25 -4.67 1.59
CA LEU A 461 -9.62 -4.18 1.73
C LEU A 461 -9.67 -2.75 2.27
N ARG A 462 -8.88 -2.43 3.29
CA ARG A 462 -8.80 -1.06 3.82
C ARG A 462 -8.34 -0.09 2.74
N ASN A 463 -7.26 -0.45 2.05
CA ASN A 463 -6.72 0.36 0.96
C ASN A 463 -7.70 0.47 -0.21
N HIS A 464 -8.40 -0.60 -0.58
CA HIS A 464 -9.46 -0.56 -1.61
C HIS A 464 -10.54 0.46 -1.26
N THR A 465 -11.08 0.41 -0.04
CA THR A 465 -12.14 1.31 0.42
C THR A 465 -11.68 2.77 0.43
N LEU A 466 -10.50 3.06 1.00
CA LEU A 466 -9.97 4.43 1.07
C LEU A 466 -9.66 4.99 -0.32
N PHE A 467 -9.01 4.20 -1.17
CA PHE A 467 -8.66 4.62 -2.52
C PHE A 467 -9.91 4.85 -3.37
N ARG A 468 -10.93 3.98 -3.23
CA ARG A 468 -12.23 4.16 -3.89
C ARG A 468 -12.89 5.47 -3.47
N ILE A 469 -13.00 5.75 -2.16
CA ILE A 469 -13.62 6.98 -1.65
C ILE A 469 -12.85 8.23 -2.08
N GLY A 470 -11.51 8.18 -2.08
CA GLY A 470 -10.66 9.24 -2.61
C GLY A 470 -10.96 9.52 -4.08
N SER A 471 -11.02 8.49 -4.91
CA SER A 471 -11.32 8.62 -6.33
C SER A 471 -12.73 9.16 -6.60
N ILE A 472 -13.74 8.74 -5.81
CA ILE A 472 -15.12 9.24 -5.93
C ILE A 472 -15.17 10.74 -5.65
N CYS A 473 -14.47 11.22 -4.61
CA CYS A 473 -14.41 12.64 -4.28
C CYS A 473 -13.72 13.48 -5.38
N GLU A 474 -12.78 12.90 -6.12
CA GLU A 474 -12.18 13.57 -7.28
C GLU A 474 -13.14 13.60 -8.47
N VAL A 475 -13.76 12.46 -8.80
CA VAL A 475 -14.75 12.36 -9.88
C VAL A 475 -15.92 13.31 -9.63
N ARG A 476 -16.41 13.42 -8.38
CA ARG A 476 -17.45 14.38 -8.01
C ARG A 476 -17.07 15.81 -8.38
N ARG A 477 -15.88 16.26 -8.00
CA ARG A 477 -15.39 17.62 -8.29
C ARG A 477 -15.26 17.87 -9.79
N ASP A 478 -14.78 16.88 -10.53
CA ASP A 478 -14.68 16.96 -12.00
C ASP A 478 -16.06 17.11 -12.65
N ILE A 479 -17.05 16.33 -12.20
CA ILE A 479 -18.43 16.39 -12.69
C ILE A 479 -19.10 17.72 -12.30
N GLU A 480 -18.95 18.17 -11.06
CA GLU A 480 -19.51 19.45 -10.59
C GLU A 480 -18.98 20.64 -11.40
N ASP A 481 -17.67 20.69 -11.67
CA ASP A 481 -17.05 21.75 -12.51
C ASP A 481 -17.57 21.69 -13.95
N VAL A 482 -17.67 20.49 -14.53
CA VAL A 482 -18.20 20.29 -15.89
C VAL A 482 -19.65 20.74 -16.01
N VAL A 483 -20.52 20.33 -15.10
CA VAL A 483 -21.95 20.63 -15.14
C VAL A 483 -22.19 22.13 -15.00
N LYS A 484 -21.51 22.79 -14.05
CA LYS A 484 -21.56 24.26 -13.89
C LYS A 484 -21.17 25.00 -15.18
N ARG A 485 -20.11 24.53 -15.87
CA ARG A 485 -19.62 25.13 -17.13
C ARG A 485 -20.50 24.86 -18.35
N LEU A 486 -21.16 23.70 -18.40
CA LEU A 486 -22.12 23.39 -19.47
C LEU A 486 -23.41 24.21 -19.33
N SER A 487 -23.74 24.62 -18.11
CA SER A 487 -24.91 25.47 -17.80
C SER A 487 -26.19 24.90 -18.43
N PRO A 488 -26.64 23.71 -17.97
CA PRO A 488 -27.84 23.08 -18.49
C PRO A 488 -29.06 23.98 -18.23
N ARG A 489 -29.90 24.14 -19.25
CA ARG A 489 -31.12 24.96 -19.19
C ARG A 489 -32.26 24.23 -19.86
N MET A 490 -33.45 24.38 -19.29
CA MET A 490 -34.67 23.82 -19.89
C MET A 490 -35.21 24.79 -20.95
N LYS A 491 -35.48 24.28 -22.15
CA LYS A 491 -36.08 25.04 -23.24
C LYS A 491 -37.58 24.74 -23.33
N PHE A 492 -38.40 25.78 -23.16
CA PHE A 492 -39.85 25.72 -23.31
C PHE A 492 -40.29 25.97 -24.77
N PRO A 493 -41.41 25.40 -25.24
CA PRO A 493 -42.37 24.53 -24.52
C PRO A 493 -42.04 23.02 -24.59
N GLU A 494 -40.99 22.61 -25.31
CA GLU A 494 -40.64 21.20 -25.52
C GLU A 494 -40.05 20.50 -24.28
N CYS A 495 -39.77 21.25 -23.20
CA CYS A 495 -39.09 20.81 -21.98
C CYS A 495 -37.80 20.00 -22.25
N LYS A 496 -37.07 20.37 -23.31
CA LYS A 496 -35.79 19.72 -23.67
C LYS A 496 -34.63 20.41 -22.96
N THR A 497 -33.65 19.61 -22.58
CA THR A 497 -32.39 20.11 -22.03
C THR A 497 -31.52 20.68 -23.15
N GLU A 498 -31.11 21.94 -22.99
CA GLU A 498 -30.15 22.61 -23.84
C GLU A 498 -28.94 23.03 -22.99
N PHE A 499 -27.74 22.99 -23.55
CA PHE A 499 -26.52 23.39 -22.85
C PHE A 499 -26.08 24.77 -23.36
N GLY A 500 -26.13 25.77 -22.49
CA GLY A 500 -25.78 27.16 -22.85
C GLY A 500 -24.27 27.41 -22.90
N GLY A 501 -23.48 26.61 -22.19
CA GLY A 501 -22.03 26.76 -22.06
C GLY A 501 -21.22 25.68 -22.76
N LYS A 502 -19.89 25.76 -22.62
CA LYS A 502 -18.92 24.78 -23.14
C LYS A 502 -17.94 24.41 -22.04
N ALA A 503 -17.66 23.12 -21.90
CA ALA A 503 -16.64 22.61 -20.98
C ALA A 503 -15.44 22.03 -21.76
N ARG A 504 -14.21 22.31 -21.32
CA ARG A 504 -12.99 21.75 -21.93
C ARG A 504 -12.92 20.22 -21.78
N MET A 505 -13.44 19.71 -20.66
CA MET A 505 -13.38 18.30 -20.24
C MET A 505 -14.65 17.51 -20.58
N ALA A 506 -15.65 18.11 -21.24
CA ALA A 506 -16.86 17.40 -21.62
C ALA A 506 -17.38 17.83 -22.99
N THR A 507 -18.11 16.94 -23.63
CA THR A 507 -18.73 17.16 -24.94
C THR A 507 -20.10 16.49 -25.00
N LEU A 508 -20.92 16.90 -25.97
CA LEU A 508 -22.26 16.36 -26.13
C LEU A 508 -22.21 15.07 -26.95
N ILE A 509 -22.97 14.07 -26.50
CA ILE A 509 -23.12 12.79 -27.20
C ILE A 509 -24.12 12.98 -28.35
N GLN A 510 -23.72 12.61 -29.57
CA GLN A 510 -24.61 12.58 -30.73
C GLN A 510 -25.41 11.27 -30.79
N SER A 511 -24.74 10.15 -30.49
CA SER A 511 -25.35 8.82 -30.44
C SER A 511 -24.54 7.90 -29.53
N PHE A 512 -25.24 7.02 -28.83
CA PHE A 512 -24.66 5.97 -28.01
C PHE A 512 -25.39 4.66 -28.29
N ASN A 513 -24.66 3.59 -28.61
CA ASN A 513 -25.25 2.29 -28.91
C ASN A 513 -24.43 1.17 -28.27
N VAL A 514 -25.09 0.25 -27.55
CA VAL A 514 -24.46 -0.99 -27.09
C VAL A 514 -24.35 -1.93 -28.28
N VAL A 515 -23.13 -2.41 -28.58
CA VAL A 515 -22.82 -3.12 -29.84
C VAL A 515 -22.52 -4.61 -29.64
N ASP A 516 -21.99 -5.00 -28.50
CA ASP A 516 -21.53 -6.37 -28.26
C ASP A 516 -21.62 -6.71 -26.76
N ILE A 517 -22.32 -7.80 -26.45
CA ILE A 517 -22.52 -8.32 -25.09
C ILE A 517 -22.12 -9.79 -25.13
N ALA A 518 -21.12 -10.15 -24.32
CA ALA A 518 -20.68 -11.53 -24.22
C ALA A 518 -21.47 -12.33 -23.17
N ASP A 519 -21.56 -13.64 -23.39
CA ASP A 519 -22.11 -14.57 -22.41
C ASP A 519 -21.35 -14.52 -21.07
N ALA A 520 -22.06 -14.85 -20.00
CA ALA A 520 -21.47 -14.95 -18.67
C ALA A 520 -20.46 -16.10 -18.58
N LYS A 521 -19.38 -15.89 -17.83
CA LYS A 521 -18.41 -16.96 -17.54
C LYS A 521 -19.03 -17.98 -16.57
N LEU A 522 -18.50 -19.20 -16.56
CA LEU A 522 -18.95 -20.24 -15.64
C LEU A 522 -18.79 -19.79 -14.18
N GLY A 523 -19.88 -19.84 -13.41
CA GLY A 523 -19.90 -19.43 -12.00
C GLY A 523 -20.05 -17.92 -11.78
N GLU A 524 -20.00 -17.12 -12.85
CA GLU A 524 -20.35 -15.71 -12.81
C GLU A 524 -21.78 -15.51 -13.31
N ASP A 525 -22.42 -14.48 -12.80
CA ASP A 525 -23.81 -14.16 -13.07
C ASP A 525 -23.95 -12.90 -13.94
N LYS A 526 -22.83 -12.36 -14.41
CA LYS A 526 -22.65 -11.13 -15.20
C LYS A 526 -22.03 -11.44 -16.56
N PRO A 527 -22.24 -10.58 -17.59
CA PRO A 527 -21.62 -10.78 -18.90
C PRO A 527 -20.09 -10.68 -18.82
N ALA A 528 -19.37 -11.43 -19.66
CA ALA A 528 -17.91 -11.41 -19.67
C ALA A 528 -17.31 -10.06 -20.10
N TYR A 529 -17.98 -9.37 -21.02
CA TYR A 529 -17.69 -7.99 -21.40
C TYR A 529 -18.94 -7.34 -22.02
N VAL A 530 -19.00 -6.01 -22.00
CA VAL A 530 -20.03 -5.20 -22.68
C VAL A 530 -19.35 -4.05 -23.41
N LYS A 531 -19.56 -3.92 -24.71
CA LYS A 531 -19.00 -2.85 -25.55
C LYS A 531 -20.10 -1.94 -26.10
N ALA A 532 -19.80 -0.65 -26.21
CA ALA A 532 -20.66 0.36 -26.79
C ALA A 532 -19.86 1.31 -27.67
N ASP A 533 -20.51 1.88 -28.69
CA ASP A 533 -19.94 2.92 -29.54
C ASP A 533 -20.56 4.27 -29.15
N VAL A 534 -19.71 5.26 -28.84
CA VAL A 534 -20.11 6.64 -28.54
C VAL A 534 -19.60 7.57 -29.63
N THR A 535 -20.50 8.37 -30.21
CA THR A 535 -20.19 9.34 -31.26
C THR A 535 -20.31 10.77 -30.74
N ILE A 536 -19.27 11.57 -30.96
CA ILE A 536 -19.16 12.97 -30.51
C ILE A 536 -18.75 13.89 -31.66
N SER A 537 -19.16 15.16 -31.59
CA SER A 537 -18.77 16.21 -32.54
C SER A 537 -17.87 17.26 -31.88
N LEU A 538 -16.65 17.41 -32.40
CA LEU A 538 -15.68 18.38 -31.93
C LEU A 538 -15.71 19.71 -32.70
N SER A 539 -16.69 19.89 -33.60
CA SER A 539 -16.84 21.07 -34.47
C SER A 539 -16.88 22.38 -33.69
N ALA A 540 -17.51 22.39 -32.51
CA ALA A 540 -17.70 23.57 -31.68
C ALA A 540 -16.44 24.02 -30.89
N TYR A 541 -15.36 23.24 -30.89
CA TYR A 541 -14.16 23.49 -30.08
C TYR A 541 -13.01 24.10 -30.90
N ALA A 542 -12.19 24.92 -30.23
CA ALA A 542 -10.94 25.44 -30.78
C ALA A 542 -9.90 24.32 -30.99
N ARG A 543 -8.93 24.56 -31.89
CA ARG A 543 -7.94 23.55 -32.32
C ARG A 543 -7.18 22.90 -31.16
N ASN A 544 -6.77 23.68 -30.15
CA ASN A 544 -6.06 23.15 -28.98
C ASN A 544 -6.90 22.14 -28.19
N MET A 545 -8.19 22.44 -27.99
CA MET A 545 -9.11 21.51 -27.32
C MET A 545 -9.40 20.27 -28.18
N ARG A 546 -9.51 20.41 -29.50
CA ARG A 546 -9.64 19.26 -30.39
C ARG A 546 -8.43 18.34 -30.29
N ASN A 547 -7.22 18.91 -30.28
CA ASN A 547 -5.99 18.15 -30.09
C ASN A 547 -5.97 17.39 -28.75
N GLU A 548 -6.52 17.96 -27.67
CA GLU A 548 -6.63 17.26 -26.39
C GLU A 548 -7.61 16.07 -26.43
N TRP A 549 -8.73 16.20 -27.14
CA TRP A 549 -9.66 15.08 -27.34
C TRP A 549 -9.07 14.01 -28.28
N ASP A 550 -8.34 14.43 -29.31
CA ASP A 550 -7.59 13.54 -30.20
C ASP A 550 -6.39 12.89 -29.48
N ALA A 551 -5.96 13.44 -28.35
CA ALA A 551 -4.91 12.88 -27.49
C ALA A 551 -5.38 11.77 -26.55
N LEU A 552 -6.69 11.43 -26.52
CA LEU A 552 -7.18 10.27 -25.80
C LEU A 552 -6.53 8.97 -26.33
N ARG A 553 -6.37 7.99 -25.45
CA ARG A 553 -5.75 6.69 -25.73
C ARG A 553 -6.66 5.55 -25.34
N LYS A 554 -6.37 4.38 -25.89
CA LYS A 554 -6.85 3.13 -25.31
C LYS A 554 -6.55 3.11 -23.81
N HIS A 555 -7.46 2.53 -23.03
CA HIS A 555 -7.41 2.44 -21.57
C HIS A 555 -7.79 3.72 -20.81
N ASP A 556 -7.96 4.87 -21.47
CA ASP A 556 -8.50 6.05 -20.78
C ASP A 556 -9.92 5.79 -20.29
N THR A 557 -10.19 6.19 -19.04
CA THR A 557 -11.54 6.14 -18.46
C THR A 557 -12.32 7.42 -18.80
N LEU A 558 -13.58 7.25 -19.20
CA LEU A 558 -14.53 8.31 -19.49
C LEU A 558 -15.80 8.12 -18.64
N PHE A 559 -16.61 9.17 -18.51
CA PHE A 559 -17.90 9.13 -17.84
C PHE A 559 -19.03 9.57 -18.78
N LEU A 560 -20.05 8.73 -18.86
CA LEU A 560 -21.32 8.97 -19.55
C LEU A 560 -22.29 9.57 -18.53
N VAL A 561 -22.86 10.73 -18.85
CA VAL A 561 -23.75 11.47 -17.96
C VAL A 561 -25.07 11.77 -18.67
N SER A 562 -26.17 11.58 -17.96
CA SER A 562 -27.51 11.99 -18.39
C SER A 562 -27.97 13.18 -17.54
N ILE A 563 -28.15 14.33 -18.18
CA ILE A 563 -28.61 15.56 -17.54
C ILE A 563 -29.97 15.96 -18.11
N GLU A 564 -30.94 16.16 -17.24
CA GLU A 564 -32.26 16.71 -17.56
C GLU A 564 -32.48 18.00 -16.77
N ALA A 565 -32.23 19.14 -17.40
CA ALA A 565 -32.33 20.45 -16.76
C ALA A 565 -33.72 20.68 -16.12
N THR A 566 -33.70 21.25 -14.93
CA THR A 566 -34.90 21.67 -14.18
C THR A 566 -35.18 23.16 -14.40
N GLU A 567 -36.31 23.66 -13.89
CA GLU A 567 -36.62 25.10 -13.90
C GLU A 567 -35.57 25.91 -13.11
N ASP A 568 -35.05 25.32 -12.03
CA ASP A 568 -34.09 25.95 -11.12
C ASP A 568 -32.64 25.89 -11.59
N SER A 569 -32.31 25.12 -12.64
CA SER A 569 -30.92 24.96 -13.12
C SER A 569 -30.22 26.27 -13.55
N LEU A 570 -30.99 27.34 -13.80
CA LEU A 570 -30.47 28.68 -14.13
C LEU A 570 -30.24 29.56 -12.89
N ASN A 571 -30.83 29.22 -11.75
CA ASN A 571 -30.76 30.00 -10.53
C ASN A 571 -29.42 29.76 -9.80
N MET A 572 -29.02 30.70 -8.93
CA MET A 572 -27.91 30.41 -8.02
C MET A 572 -28.37 29.39 -6.99
N MET A 573 -27.64 28.28 -6.92
CA MET A 573 -27.87 27.23 -5.93
C MET A 573 -27.82 27.79 -4.51
N SER A 574 -28.83 27.45 -3.71
CA SER A 574 -28.91 27.87 -2.31
C SER A 574 -28.01 26.98 -1.42
N SER A 575 -27.56 27.53 -0.29
CA SER A 575 -26.73 26.78 0.67
C SER A 575 -27.52 25.60 1.26
N GLY A 576 -27.06 24.36 1.02
CA GLY A 576 -27.69 23.13 1.51
C GLY A 576 -28.61 22.42 0.51
N GLU A 577 -28.80 22.97 -0.69
CA GLU A 577 -29.53 22.30 -1.77
C GLU A 577 -28.73 21.10 -2.33
N SER A 578 -29.40 20.10 -2.92
CA SER A 578 -28.73 18.98 -3.58
C SER A 578 -28.23 19.39 -4.96
N PHE A 579 -26.91 19.33 -5.19
CA PHE A 579 -26.31 19.64 -6.48
C PHE A 579 -26.90 18.80 -7.63
N ARG A 580 -27.19 17.52 -7.32
CA ARG A 580 -27.75 16.57 -8.28
C ARG A 580 -29.15 17.00 -8.73
N GLU A 581 -30.01 17.41 -7.79
CA GLU A 581 -31.39 17.80 -8.07
C GLU A 581 -31.45 19.17 -8.76
N HIS A 582 -30.64 20.13 -8.29
CA HIS A 582 -30.59 21.49 -8.83
C HIS A 582 -30.23 21.52 -10.33
N TYR A 583 -29.22 20.76 -10.75
CA TYR A 583 -28.80 20.68 -12.16
C TYR A 583 -29.40 19.50 -12.92
N GLY A 584 -30.25 18.70 -12.29
CA GLY A 584 -30.97 17.61 -12.95
C GLY A 584 -30.08 16.44 -13.42
N ILE A 585 -29.09 16.03 -12.63
CA ILE A 585 -28.22 14.90 -12.96
C ILE A 585 -28.95 13.58 -12.67
N LYS A 586 -29.38 12.88 -13.72
CA LYS A 586 -30.12 11.61 -13.59
C LYS A 586 -29.23 10.41 -13.37
N TYR A 587 -28.25 10.18 -14.26
CA TYR A 587 -27.41 8.98 -14.24
C TYR A 587 -25.96 9.29 -14.60
N ILE A 588 -25.03 8.57 -13.97
CA ILE A 588 -23.60 8.60 -14.27
C ILE A 588 -23.07 7.19 -14.44
N ARG A 589 -22.40 6.88 -15.55
CA ARG A 589 -21.74 5.57 -15.77
C ARG A 589 -20.32 5.77 -16.26
N GLY A 590 -19.37 5.01 -15.72
CA GLY A 590 -18.00 4.98 -16.22
C GLY A 590 -17.82 3.99 -17.37
N CYS A 591 -16.88 4.28 -18.25
CA CYS A 591 -16.47 3.39 -19.34
C CYS A 591 -14.97 3.54 -19.65
N GLU A 592 -14.41 2.56 -20.34
CA GLU A 592 -12.99 2.52 -20.74
C GLU A 592 -12.88 2.53 -22.26
N ILE A 593 -11.96 3.33 -22.83
CA ILE A 593 -11.71 3.32 -24.28
C ILE A 593 -11.03 2.01 -24.69
N VAL A 594 -11.67 1.28 -25.61
CA VAL A 594 -11.13 0.04 -26.19
C VAL A 594 -10.41 0.32 -27.51
N ASP A 595 -11.10 1.00 -28.44
CA ASP A 595 -10.60 1.29 -29.78
C ASP A 595 -11.22 2.61 -30.30
N PHE A 596 -10.55 3.24 -31.26
CA PHE A 596 -11.11 4.33 -32.06
C PHE A 596 -11.61 3.79 -33.39
N ILE A 597 -12.83 4.16 -33.80
CA ILE A 597 -13.43 3.68 -35.05
C ILE A 597 -13.16 4.69 -36.16
N GLY A 598 -12.52 4.21 -37.23
CA GLY A 598 -12.19 5.00 -38.42
C GLY A 598 -13.41 5.28 -39.30
N ALA A 599 -13.23 6.15 -40.29
CA ALA A 599 -14.27 6.47 -41.27
C ALA A 599 -14.75 5.26 -42.09
N ASP A 600 -13.94 4.20 -42.14
CA ASP A 600 -14.22 2.91 -42.79
C ASP A 600 -15.00 1.94 -41.89
N GLY A 601 -15.33 2.34 -40.66
CA GLY A 601 -16.03 1.52 -39.68
C GLY A 601 -15.15 0.46 -39.01
N ARG A 602 -13.83 0.48 -39.25
CA ARG A 602 -12.87 -0.46 -38.64
C ARG A 602 -12.12 0.21 -37.49
N SER A 603 -11.64 -0.60 -36.54
CA SER A 603 -10.76 -0.09 -35.48
C SER A 603 -9.45 0.43 -36.08
N ILE A 604 -9.05 1.63 -35.65
CA ILE A 604 -7.74 2.21 -35.97
C ILE A 604 -6.69 1.49 -35.10
N ASP A 605 -5.79 0.75 -35.74
CA ASP A 605 -4.70 0.06 -35.05
C ASP A 605 -3.69 1.06 -34.45
N GLU A 606 -3.69 1.18 -33.12
CA GLU A 606 -2.73 2.01 -32.37
C GLU A 606 -1.34 1.36 -32.28
N VAL A 607 -1.22 0.04 -32.41
CA VAL A 607 0.04 -0.68 -32.18
C VAL A 607 1.05 -0.41 -33.28
N SER A 608 0.57 -0.28 -34.52
CA SER A 608 1.38 0.06 -35.69
C SER A 608 1.60 1.58 -35.85
N ARG A 609 0.86 2.42 -35.11
CA ARG A 609 0.79 3.88 -35.25
C ARG A 609 0.54 4.54 -33.88
N PRO A 610 1.57 4.64 -33.04
CA PRO A 610 1.40 5.05 -31.65
C PRO A 610 1.13 6.55 -31.51
N ASN A 611 1.46 7.36 -32.53
CA ASN A 611 1.26 8.80 -32.49
C ASN A 611 -0.19 9.21 -32.81
N PRO A 612 -0.78 10.14 -32.04
CA PRO A 612 -2.12 10.67 -32.32
C PRO A 612 -2.18 11.43 -33.65
N GLU A 613 -1.05 11.91 -34.16
CA GLU A 613 -0.96 12.55 -35.47
C GLU A 613 -1.28 11.57 -36.61
N ASP A 614 -0.85 10.31 -36.48
CA ASP A 614 -1.04 9.24 -37.48
C ASP A 614 -2.51 8.80 -37.62
N ARG A 615 -3.37 9.24 -36.70
CA ARG A 615 -4.82 8.99 -36.71
C ARG A 615 -5.55 9.98 -37.61
N LYS A 616 -4.99 11.17 -37.83
CA LYS A 616 -5.67 12.28 -38.55
C LYS A 616 -6.08 11.87 -39.97
N ASP A 617 -5.29 11.01 -40.63
CA ASP A 617 -5.55 10.55 -42.00
C ASP A 617 -6.76 9.61 -42.13
N LYS A 618 -7.21 9.00 -41.03
CA LYS A 618 -8.32 8.02 -41.02
C LYS A 618 -9.62 8.56 -40.40
N ILE A 619 -9.60 9.81 -39.95
CA ILE A 619 -10.72 10.44 -39.25
C ILE A 619 -11.49 11.36 -40.20
N LYS A 620 -12.82 11.25 -40.21
CA LYS A 620 -13.70 12.06 -41.06
C LYS A 620 -14.09 13.37 -40.37
N GLY A 621 -13.48 14.48 -40.77
CA GLY A 621 -13.89 15.83 -40.33
C GLY A 621 -13.83 16.03 -38.81
N SER A 622 -14.92 16.52 -38.21
CA SER A 622 -15.00 16.84 -36.78
C SER A 622 -15.68 15.78 -35.91
N GLU A 623 -16.14 14.68 -36.48
CA GLU A 623 -16.80 13.60 -35.74
C GLU A 623 -15.78 12.55 -35.28
N ARG A 624 -16.02 11.97 -34.12
CA ARG A 624 -15.23 10.86 -33.55
C ARG A 624 -16.19 9.80 -33.05
N THR A 625 -15.96 8.55 -33.44
CA THR A 625 -16.63 7.39 -32.86
C THR A 625 -15.62 6.61 -32.04
N ILE A 626 -15.91 6.44 -30.76
CA ILE A 626 -15.05 5.80 -29.78
C ILE A 626 -15.75 4.53 -29.32
N ARG A 627 -15.09 3.38 -29.42
CA ARG A 627 -15.58 2.13 -28.86
C ARG A 627 -15.13 2.03 -27.42
N VAL A 628 -16.09 1.92 -26.51
CA VAL A 628 -15.88 1.86 -25.06
C VAL A 628 -16.36 0.55 -24.47
N GLN A 629 -15.74 0.12 -23.38
CA GLN A 629 -16.16 -1.01 -22.56
C GLN A 629 -16.84 -0.50 -21.29
N LEU A 630 -18.03 -1.06 -21.00
CA LEU A 630 -18.82 -0.74 -19.81
C LEU A 630 -18.50 -1.71 -18.68
N ASP A 631 -18.76 -1.30 -17.43
CA ASP A 631 -18.65 -2.19 -16.28
C ASP A 631 -19.78 -3.23 -16.30
N THR A 632 -19.39 -4.51 -16.21
CA THR A 632 -20.30 -5.64 -16.36
C THR A 632 -21.17 -5.88 -15.14
N ASN A 633 -20.68 -5.58 -13.92
CA ASN A 633 -21.47 -5.63 -12.70
C ASN A 633 -22.56 -4.55 -12.76
N GLN A 634 -22.19 -3.34 -13.15
CA GLN A 634 -23.11 -2.21 -13.27
C GLN A 634 -24.17 -2.47 -14.34
N TYR A 635 -23.77 -2.97 -15.52
CA TYR A 635 -24.69 -3.32 -16.60
C TYR A 635 -25.73 -4.33 -16.17
N LYS A 636 -25.30 -5.39 -15.47
CA LYS A 636 -26.22 -6.37 -14.89
C LYS A 636 -27.22 -5.69 -13.95
N TRP A 637 -26.74 -4.90 -12.98
CA TRP A 637 -27.60 -4.25 -12.00
C TRP A 637 -28.62 -3.30 -12.63
N ASP A 638 -28.25 -2.62 -13.71
CA ASP A 638 -29.13 -1.72 -14.44
C ASP A 638 -30.18 -2.50 -15.24
N MET A 639 -29.79 -3.59 -15.92
CA MET A 639 -30.73 -4.47 -16.62
C MET A 639 -31.68 -5.21 -15.69
N ASP A 640 -31.20 -5.66 -14.52
CA ASP A 640 -32.06 -6.28 -13.51
C ASP A 640 -33.11 -5.30 -12.98
N ARG A 641 -32.74 -4.03 -12.79
CA ARG A 641 -33.68 -2.96 -12.41
C ARG A 641 -34.67 -2.64 -13.51
N TYR A 642 -34.22 -2.57 -14.75
CA TYR A 642 -35.07 -2.35 -15.92
C TYR A 642 -36.08 -3.50 -16.12
N ASN A 643 -35.62 -4.76 -16.07
CA ASN A 643 -36.45 -5.95 -16.23
C ASN A 643 -37.51 -6.08 -15.12
N LYS A 644 -37.18 -5.64 -13.91
CA LYS A 644 -38.14 -5.56 -12.79
C LYS A 644 -39.04 -4.31 -12.85
N LYS A 645 -38.95 -3.50 -13.91
CA LYS A 645 -39.68 -2.22 -14.11
C LYS A 645 -39.45 -1.19 -13.01
N HIS A 646 -38.28 -1.21 -12.38
CA HIS A 646 -37.88 -0.24 -11.38
C HIS A 646 -37.15 0.98 -11.96
N SER A 647 -36.77 0.95 -13.23
CA SER A 647 -36.11 2.06 -13.93
C SER A 647 -36.38 2.02 -15.45
N GLU A 648 -36.10 3.13 -16.14
CA GLU A 648 -36.00 3.17 -17.60
C GLU A 648 -34.69 2.54 -18.11
N ASP A 649 -34.54 2.39 -19.43
CA ASP A 649 -33.28 1.93 -20.02
C ASP A 649 -32.25 3.07 -20.05
N ILE A 650 -31.39 3.08 -19.03
CA ILE A 650 -30.34 4.08 -18.80
C ILE A 650 -29.41 4.20 -20.01
N TYR A 651 -29.19 3.12 -20.76
CA TYR A 651 -28.25 3.13 -21.89
C TYR A 651 -28.78 3.91 -23.10
N THR A 652 -30.01 4.40 -23.04
CA THR A 652 -30.61 5.26 -24.08
C THR A 652 -30.64 6.75 -23.70
N THR A 653 -30.25 7.12 -22.47
CA THR A 653 -30.47 8.47 -21.92
C THR A 653 -29.24 9.38 -21.95
N PHE A 654 -28.04 8.85 -22.21
CA PHE A 654 -26.81 9.63 -22.11
C PHE A 654 -26.73 10.76 -23.14
N ASN A 655 -26.43 11.97 -22.66
CA ASN A 655 -26.33 13.17 -23.50
C ASN A 655 -25.01 13.96 -23.32
N VAL A 656 -24.20 13.63 -22.30
CA VAL A 656 -22.89 14.26 -22.07
C VAL A 656 -21.81 13.19 -21.87
N LEU A 657 -20.68 13.35 -22.54
CA LEU A 657 -19.46 12.57 -22.37
C LEU A 657 -18.40 13.43 -21.67
N VAL A 658 -17.89 12.93 -20.54
CA VAL A 658 -16.88 13.61 -19.72
C VAL A 658 -15.57 12.83 -19.76
N ARG A 659 -14.46 13.51 -20.05
CA ARG A 659 -13.10 12.98 -19.92
C ARG A 659 -12.42 13.55 -18.68
N ARG A 660 -11.40 12.86 -18.19
CA ARG A 660 -10.57 13.32 -17.05
C ARG A 660 -9.14 13.61 -17.50
N ARG A 661 -8.34 14.21 -16.62
CA ARG A 661 -6.91 14.41 -16.86
C ARG A 661 -6.20 13.07 -16.75
N ALA A 662 -5.29 12.76 -17.67
CA ALA A 662 -4.60 11.47 -17.72
C ALA A 662 -3.89 11.10 -16.41
N GLU A 663 -3.28 12.08 -15.71
CA GLU A 663 -2.59 11.88 -14.44
C GLU A 663 -3.51 11.36 -13.33
N ASP A 664 -4.77 11.82 -13.30
CA ASP A 664 -5.77 11.47 -12.30
C ASP A 664 -6.68 10.30 -12.75
N ASN A 665 -6.47 9.75 -13.96
CA ASN A 665 -7.39 8.81 -14.60
C ASN A 665 -7.06 7.33 -14.38
N ASN A 666 -6.21 7.03 -13.38
CA ASN A 666 -5.67 5.69 -13.17
C ASN A 666 -6.45 4.87 -12.14
N PHE A 667 -7.45 5.47 -11.49
CA PHE A 667 -8.10 4.90 -10.32
C PHE A 667 -8.74 3.53 -10.58
N LYS A 668 -9.37 3.33 -11.74
CA LYS A 668 -10.02 2.08 -12.11
C LYS A 668 -9.04 0.91 -12.13
N TYR A 669 -7.85 1.11 -12.68
CA TYR A 669 -6.83 0.05 -12.77
C TYR A 669 -6.22 -0.29 -11.42
N VAL A 670 -6.04 0.71 -10.56
CA VAL A 670 -5.60 0.49 -9.19
C VAL A 670 -6.65 -0.34 -8.46
N LEU A 671 -7.94 0.05 -8.51
CA LEU A 671 -9.03 -0.70 -7.90
C LEU A 671 -9.18 -2.12 -8.47
N GLU A 672 -9.11 -2.26 -9.79
CA GLU A 672 -9.16 -3.56 -10.47
C GLU A 672 -7.97 -4.45 -10.05
N THR A 673 -6.77 -3.87 -9.94
CA THR A 673 -5.59 -4.58 -9.48
C THR A 673 -5.74 -5.03 -8.03
N ILE A 674 -6.23 -4.17 -7.14
CA ILE A 674 -6.47 -4.53 -5.74
C ILE A 674 -7.50 -5.66 -5.64
N ARG A 675 -8.59 -5.59 -6.41
CA ARG A 675 -9.62 -6.63 -6.48
C ARG A 675 -9.07 -7.96 -6.98
N ASN A 676 -8.27 -7.92 -8.05
CA ASN A 676 -7.62 -9.11 -8.60
C ASN A 676 -6.63 -9.71 -7.61
N LEU A 677 -5.86 -8.87 -6.92
CA LEU A 677 -4.97 -9.31 -5.85
C LEU A 677 -5.76 -9.96 -4.71
N ALA A 678 -6.80 -9.32 -4.20
CA ALA A 678 -7.64 -9.87 -3.12
C ALA A 678 -8.32 -11.20 -3.49
N GLY A 679 -8.64 -11.42 -4.78
CA GLY A 679 -9.17 -12.68 -5.30
C GLY A 679 -8.12 -13.78 -5.51
N THR A 680 -6.84 -13.48 -5.32
CA THR A 680 -5.73 -14.43 -5.48
C THR A 680 -5.02 -14.65 -4.15
N ASN A 681 -4.35 -15.80 -4.00
CA ASN A 681 -3.46 -16.03 -2.85
C ASN A 681 -2.18 -15.21 -3.01
N VAL A 682 -2.25 -13.93 -2.65
CA VAL A 682 -1.11 -13.01 -2.73
C VAL A 682 -0.06 -13.41 -1.72
N THR A 683 1.18 -13.50 -2.17
CA THR A 683 2.33 -13.81 -1.33
C THR A 683 3.35 -12.68 -1.40
N VAL A 684 3.95 -12.40 -0.25
CA VAL A 684 5.16 -11.58 -0.13
C VAL A 684 6.29 -12.51 0.34
N PRO A 685 7.57 -12.13 0.15
CA PRO A 685 8.68 -12.93 0.66
C PRO A 685 8.52 -13.21 2.17
N GLU A 686 8.87 -14.41 2.63
CA GLU A 686 8.66 -14.81 4.03
C GLU A 686 9.39 -13.89 5.01
N TRP A 687 10.60 -13.43 4.65
CA TRP A 687 11.39 -12.48 5.42
C TRP A 687 10.73 -11.09 5.53
N LEU A 688 9.82 -10.73 4.62
CA LEU A 688 9.10 -9.46 4.65
C LEU A 688 7.71 -9.59 5.29
N HIS A 689 7.08 -10.77 5.26
CA HIS A 689 5.67 -10.96 5.60
C HIS A 689 5.27 -10.37 6.97
N LYS A 690 6.06 -10.64 8.01
CA LYS A 690 5.76 -10.15 9.37
C LYS A 690 5.92 -8.62 9.47
N ILE A 691 7.02 -8.07 8.93
CA ILE A 691 7.28 -6.63 8.89
C ILE A 691 6.19 -5.91 8.10
N PHE A 692 5.79 -6.46 6.96
CA PHE A 692 4.73 -5.93 6.12
C PHE A 692 3.42 -5.75 6.89
N LEU A 693 3.01 -6.76 7.66
CA LEU A 693 1.82 -6.70 8.52
C LEU A 693 2.02 -5.91 9.83
N GLY A 694 3.24 -5.45 10.13
CA GLY A 694 3.57 -4.70 11.34
C GLY A 694 3.79 -5.56 12.59
N TYR A 695 4.09 -6.84 12.41
CA TYR A 695 4.33 -7.81 13.48
C TYR A 695 5.78 -8.26 13.57
N GLY A 696 6.17 -8.79 14.73
CA GLY A 696 7.48 -9.41 14.94
C GLY A 696 8.62 -8.40 15.12
N ASP A 697 9.84 -8.88 14.89
CA ASP A 697 11.06 -8.07 14.96
C ASP A 697 11.19 -7.22 13.69
N SER A 698 11.15 -5.89 13.84
CA SER A 698 11.25 -4.91 12.75
C SER A 698 12.58 -4.98 11.99
N SER A 699 13.62 -5.53 12.62
CA SER A 699 14.95 -5.67 12.03
C SER A 699 15.19 -7.04 11.37
N SER A 700 14.19 -7.94 11.36
CA SER A 700 14.35 -9.31 10.85
C SER A 700 14.69 -9.41 9.35
N ALA A 701 14.37 -8.39 8.56
CA ALA A 701 14.74 -8.30 7.14
C ALA A 701 16.01 -7.49 6.87
N HIS A 702 16.68 -6.99 7.92
CA HIS A 702 17.97 -6.31 7.78
C HIS A 702 19.04 -7.34 7.39
N TYR A 703 19.99 -6.95 6.55
CA TYR A 703 20.98 -7.88 6.01
C TYR A 703 21.79 -8.64 7.08
N THR A 704 21.99 -8.05 8.27
CA THR A 704 22.70 -8.70 9.40
C THR A 704 21.92 -9.84 10.04
N LYS A 705 20.63 -10.00 9.75
CA LYS A 705 19.76 -11.07 10.28
C LYS A 705 19.26 -12.02 9.19
N MET A 706 19.63 -11.80 7.94
CA MET A 706 19.25 -12.65 6.82
C MET A 706 20.05 -13.93 6.83
N ALA A 707 19.37 -15.08 6.72
CA ALA A 707 20.03 -16.39 6.72
C ALA A 707 21.01 -16.57 5.54
N ASP A 708 20.70 -15.94 4.40
CA ASP A 708 21.50 -16.00 3.17
C ASP A 708 22.42 -14.77 3.00
N ARG A 709 22.97 -14.24 4.11
CA ARG A 709 23.86 -13.06 4.07
C ARG A 709 25.07 -13.34 3.17
N LEU A 710 25.45 -12.36 2.35
CA LEU A 710 26.56 -12.52 1.41
C LEU A 710 27.90 -12.39 2.15
N GLU A 711 28.71 -13.45 2.12
CA GLU A 711 30.05 -13.45 2.70
C GLU A 711 31.08 -12.68 1.85
N LYS A 712 30.92 -12.72 0.53
CA LYS A 712 31.82 -12.09 -0.44
C LYS A 712 31.06 -11.09 -1.29
N PHE A 713 31.61 -9.89 -1.41
CA PHE A 713 30.99 -8.80 -2.14
C PHE A 713 32.04 -8.00 -2.91
N ASP A 714 31.71 -7.67 -4.16
CA ASP A 714 32.53 -6.82 -5.01
C ASP A 714 31.88 -5.44 -5.10
N LEU A 715 32.54 -4.44 -4.51
CA LEU A 715 32.06 -3.06 -4.54
C LEU A 715 32.68 -2.26 -5.68
N LEU A 716 33.49 -2.89 -6.54
CA LEU A 716 33.90 -2.33 -7.84
C LEU A 716 34.51 -0.93 -7.69
N ASP A 717 33.92 0.07 -8.37
CA ASP A 717 34.34 1.48 -8.39
C ASP A 717 33.69 2.34 -7.28
N THR A 718 33.06 1.72 -6.27
CA THR A 718 32.45 2.45 -5.16
C THR A 718 33.49 3.29 -4.40
N PHE A 719 34.70 2.78 -4.22
CA PHE A 719 35.76 3.49 -3.50
C PHE A 719 36.91 3.91 -4.43
N LEU A 720 37.21 5.21 -4.41
CA LEU A 720 38.32 5.82 -5.16
C LEU A 720 39.71 5.34 -4.75
N ASP A 721 39.94 5.06 -3.45
CA ASP A 721 41.25 4.71 -2.90
C ASP A 721 41.12 3.92 -1.58
N TRP A 722 42.24 3.41 -1.07
CA TRP A 722 42.29 2.59 0.14
C TRP A 722 41.88 3.36 1.40
N ASP A 723 42.26 4.64 1.48
CA ASP A 723 41.91 5.50 2.61
C ASP A 723 40.40 5.80 2.64
N HIS A 724 39.78 5.94 1.48
CA HIS A 724 38.34 6.09 1.30
C HIS A 724 37.61 4.87 1.82
N LEU A 725 38.02 3.66 1.41
CA LEU A 725 37.42 2.41 1.89
C LEU A 725 37.55 2.30 3.43
N LYS A 726 38.74 2.60 3.97
CA LYS A 726 38.96 2.55 5.42
C LYS A 726 38.13 3.58 6.19
N SER A 727 38.01 4.80 5.67
CA SER A 727 37.18 5.86 6.29
C SER A 727 35.67 5.59 6.19
N SER A 728 35.25 4.78 5.21
CA SER A 728 33.83 4.48 4.96
C SER A 728 33.22 3.51 5.97
N PHE A 729 34.04 2.73 6.67
CA PHE A 729 33.60 1.75 7.67
C PHE A 729 34.27 1.99 9.03
N PRO A 730 33.92 3.08 9.75
CA PRO A 730 34.59 3.47 10.99
C PRO A 730 34.45 2.42 12.11
N ASP A 731 33.34 1.70 12.15
CA ASP A 731 33.02 0.73 13.21
C ASP A 731 33.47 -0.70 12.90
N ARG A 732 34.08 -0.94 11.73
CA ARG A 732 34.51 -2.28 11.28
C ARG A 732 36.02 -2.34 11.09
N ASN A 733 36.60 -3.52 11.31
CA ASN A 733 38.03 -3.73 11.12
C ASN A 733 38.32 -4.12 9.67
N VAL A 734 38.95 -3.23 8.92
CA VAL A 734 39.31 -3.45 7.51
C VAL A 734 40.78 -3.85 7.41
N GLN A 735 41.03 -5.06 6.90
CA GLN A 735 42.37 -5.62 6.75
C GLN A 735 42.63 -6.09 5.31
N PRO A 736 43.84 -5.91 4.77
CA PRO A 736 44.22 -6.45 3.47
C PRO A 736 44.39 -7.97 3.54
N ALA A 737 44.09 -8.66 2.43
CA ALA A 737 44.32 -10.10 2.30
C ALA A 737 45.82 -10.46 2.45
N PRO A 738 46.17 -11.67 2.96
CA PRO A 738 47.54 -12.10 3.15
C PRO A 738 48.35 -12.05 1.84
N GLY A 739 49.44 -11.27 1.81
CA GLY A 739 50.34 -11.19 0.66
C GLY A 739 50.07 -10.03 -0.33
N GLY A 740 49.13 -9.13 -0.04
CA GLY A 740 48.87 -7.95 -0.87
C GLY A 740 49.94 -6.85 -0.74
N GLU A 741 50.45 -6.35 -1.86
CA GLU A 741 51.30 -5.14 -1.92
C GLU A 741 50.48 -3.90 -1.51
N GLN A 742 50.91 -3.18 -0.47
CA GLN A 742 50.26 -1.95 -0.02
C GLN A 742 50.91 -0.72 -0.69
N PRO A 743 50.12 0.28 -1.14
CA PRO A 743 48.67 0.42 -0.99
C PRO A 743 47.87 -0.37 -2.05
N LEU A 744 46.81 -1.05 -1.61
CA LEU A 744 45.89 -1.77 -2.48
C LEU A 744 45.17 -0.80 -3.43
N GLN A 745 45.27 -1.06 -4.74
CA GLN A 745 44.59 -0.27 -5.76
C GLN A 745 43.14 -0.76 -5.94
N PRO A 746 42.17 0.14 -6.22
CA PRO A 746 40.82 -0.27 -6.58
C PRO A 746 40.81 -1.01 -7.92
N PRO A 747 39.81 -1.86 -8.21
CA PRO A 747 38.62 -2.19 -7.42
C PRO A 747 38.88 -3.13 -6.24
N TYR A 748 37.95 -3.11 -5.28
CA TYR A 748 38.04 -3.87 -4.02
C TYR A 748 36.96 -4.95 -3.91
N ARG A 749 37.39 -6.18 -3.66
CA ARG A 749 36.54 -7.29 -3.22
C ARG A 749 36.71 -7.49 -1.73
N LEU A 750 35.60 -7.53 -1.02
CA LEU A 750 35.58 -7.71 0.42
C LEU A 750 35.01 -9.07 0.77
N LYS A 751 35.58 -9.67 1.81
CA LYS A 751 35.14 -10.92 2.40
C LYS A 751 34.93 -10.73 3.90
N LEU A 752 33.76 -11.09 4.39
CA LEU A 752 33.45 -11.11 5.82
C LEU A 752 34.11 -12.34 6.44
N LEU A 753 34.96 -12.13 7.45
CA LEU A 753 35.66 -13.23 8.14
C LEU A 753 34.92 -13.74 9.38
N ASN A 754 34.16 -12.86 10.05
CA ASN A 754 33.50 -13.17 11.31
C ASN A 754 32.06 -12.68 11.20
N ASP A 755 31.09 -13.58 11.03
CA ASP A 755 29.67 -13.24 11.15
C ASP A 755 29.22 -13.44 12.60
N PRO A 756 28.72 -12.40 13.29
CA PRO A 756 28.18 -12.56 14.64
C PRO A 756 27.05 -13.61 14.75
N MET A 757 26.37 -13.98 13.65
CA MET A 757 25.36 -15.04 13.66
C MET A 757 25.92 -16.48 13.85
N GLU A 758 27.18 -16.74 13.48
CA GLU A 758 27.76 -18.09 13.59
C GLU A 758 28.19 -18.45 15.02
N GLU A 759 28.53 -17.46 15.86
CA GLU A 759 28.95 -17.70 17.24
C GLU A 759 27.76 -17.97 18.19
N ASP A 760 26.58 -17.39 17.93
CA ASP A 760 25.38 -17.57 18.75
C ASP A 760 24.74 -18.98 18.62
N GLN A 761 25.15 -19.78 17.62
CA GLN A 761 24.63 -21.14 17.39
C GLN A 761 25.43 -22.26 18.08
N LYS A 762 26.61 -21.98 18.68
CA LYS A 762 27.35 -23.02 19.42
C LYS A 762 26.75 -23.20 20.82
N PRO A 763 26.25 -24.41 21.18
CA PRO A 763 25.71 -24.65 22.51
C PRO A 763 26.84 -24.65 23.54
N VAL A 764 27.02 -23.53 24.24
CA VAL A 764 27.92 -23.46 25.39
C VAL A 764 27.38 -24.38 26.48
N LYS A 765 28.08 -25.49 26.73
CA LYS A 765 27.82 -26.38 27.87
C LYS A 765 27.91 -25.55 29.16
N LYS A 766 26.79 -25.46 29.89
CA LYS A 766 26.68 -24.76 31.17
C LYS A 766 27.57 -25.43 32.23
N THR A 767 28.74 -24.88 32.50
CA THR A 767 29.44 -25.07 33.78
C THR A 767 29.07 -23.93 34.74
N LYS A 768 28.63 -24.32 35.94
CA LYS A 768 28.20 -23.42 37.03
C LYS A 768 29.39 -22.64 37.61
N LYS A 769 29.09 -21.39 38.00
CA LYS A 769 29.81 -20.46 38.90
C LYS A 769 30.80 -19.49 38.23
N SER A 770 30.33 -18.27 37.94
CA SER A 770 30.67 -17.07 38.72
C SER A 770 29.93 -15.85 38.15
N LYS A 771 29.11 -15.18 38.99
CA LYS A 771 28.52 -13.88 38.68
C LYS A 771 29.62 -12.81 38.77
N LYS A 772 30.08 -12.32 37.62
CA LYS A 772 30.58 -10.97 37.45
C LYS A 772 29.96 -10.40 36.18
N THR A 773 29.37 -9.23 36.33
CA THR A 773 28.74 -8.44 35.29
C THR A 773 29.85 -7.90 34.39
N GLU A 774 30.21 -8.65 33.36
CA GLU A 774 30.97 -8.12 32.23
C GLU A 774 29.96 -7.74 31.14
N THR A 775 29.88 -6.45 30.86
CA THR A 775 29.30 -5.90 29.65
C THR A 775 29.90 -6.64 28.45
N LYS A 776 29.10 -7.45 27.75
CA LYS A 776 29.47 -8.03 26.46
C LYS A 776 29.75 -6.89 25.49
N THR A 777 31.02 -6.56 25.28
CA THR A 777 31.46 -5.73 24.16
C THR A 777 31.12 -6.46 22.87
N ALA A 778 30.33 -5.82 21.99
CA ALA A 778 30.01 -6.34 20.67
C ALA A 778 31.32 -6.58 19.90
N VAL A 779 31.51 -7.78 19.37
CA VAL A 779 32.65 -8.11 18.50
C VAL A 779 32.46 -7.35 17.19
N SER A 780 33.42 -6.51 16.81
CA SER A 780 33.36 -5.74 15.56
C SER A 780 33.59 -6.63 14.34
N GLU A 781 32.79 -6.45 13.29
CA GLU A 781 32.92 -7.17 12.03
C GLU A 781 34.31 -6.92 11.41
N THR A 782 34.95 -7.96 10.88
CA THR A 782 36.25 -7.86 10.21
C THR A 782 36.09 -8.16 8.72
N PHE A 783 36.50 -7.21 7.88
CA PHE A 783 36.55 -7.35 6.43
C PHE A 783 37.97 -7.60 5.96
N GLU A 784 38.14 -8.69 5.23
CA GLU A 784 39.33 -8.99 4.43
C GLU A 784 39.14 -8.40 3.03
N VAL A 785 40.10 -7.59 2.57
CA VAL A 785 40.01 -6.89 1.27
C VAL A 785 41.08 -7.36 0.31
N GLU A 786 40.65 -7.74 -0.89
CA GLU A 786 41.47 -8.15 -2.02
C GLU A 786 41.34 -7.10 -3.16
N SER A 787 42.46 -6.62 -3.70
CA SER A 787 42.48 -5.83 -4.93
C SER A 787 42.66 -6.72 -6.15
N TYR A 788 42.03 -6.40 -7.27
CA TYR A 788 42.23 -7.14 -8.52
C TYR A 788 42.25 -6.20 -9.73
N LYS A 789 42.89 -6.62 -10.83
CA LYS A 789 42.87 -5.87 -12.10
C LYS A 789 41.60 -6.22 -12.86
N VAL A 790 40.84 -5.21 -13.31
CA VAL A 790 39.65 -5.41 -14.13
C VAL A 790 40.06 -6.09 -15.45
N PRO A 791 39.41 -7.21 -15.83
CA PRO A 791 39.74 -7.91 -17.08
C PRO A 791 39.58 -6.99 -18.31
N SER A 792 40.50 -7.09 -19.26
CA SER A 792 40.44 -6.32 -20.51
C SER A 792 39.28 -6.82 -21.39
N ASP A 793 38.51 -5.90 -21.97
CA ASP A 793 37.40 -6.20 -22.90
C ASP A 793 37.82 -6.14 -24.38
N GLY A 794 39.12 -6.06 -24.64
CA GLY A 794 39.71 -6.01 -25.98
C GLY A 794 40.46 -4.70 -26.28
N PRO A 795 40.99 -4.57 -27.50
CA PRO A 795 41.91 -3.48 -27.88
C PRO A 795 41.20 -2.20 -28.32
N TYR A 796 39.88 -2.25 -28.51
CA TYR A 796 39.05 -1.08 -28.72
C TYR A 796 38.67 -0.48 -27.37
N PRO A 797 38.76 0.85 -27.18
CA PRO A 797 38.29 1.49 -25.96
C PRO A 797 36.79 1.24 -25.84
N SER A 798 36.43 0.26 -25.01
CA SER A 798 35.05 0.00 -24.63
C SER A 798 34.58 1.12 -23.70
N ASN A 799 33.26 1.31 -23.61
CA ASN A 799 32.64 2.24 -22.65
C ASN A 799 32.95 1.92 -21.16
N ASN A 800 33.77 0.91 -20.87
CA ASN A 800 34.15 0.46 -19.54
C ASN A 800 35.15 1.38 -18.82
N ASN A 801 35.69 2.42 -19.49
CA ASN A 801 36.54 3.41 -18.83
C ASN A 801 35.75 4.40 -17.96
N LYS A 802 34.42 4.34 -17.94
CA LYS A 802 33.62 5.23 -17.11
C LYS A 802 33.46 4.64 -15.70
N GLN A 803 34.25 5.18 -14.78
CA GLN A 803 34.25 4.82 -13.36
C GLN A 803 33.60 5.92 -12.54
N ASN A 804 33.01 5.54 -11.42
CA ASN A 804 32.56 6.48 -10.40
C ASN A 804 33.71 7.40 -9.94
N GLN A 805 33.39 8.69 -9.74
CA GLN A 805 34.32 9.73 -9.27
C GLN A 805 33.88 10.30 -7.90
N ILE A 806 32.77 9.82 -7.35
CA ILE A 806 32.18 10.33 -6.11
C ILE A 806 32.87 9.67 -4.92
N ARG A 807 33.31 10.50 -3.96
CA ARG A 807 33.79 10.03 -2.66
C ARG A 807 32.60 9.97 -1.69
N PHE A 808 32.06 8.77 -1.49
CA PHE A 808 30.88 8.56 -0.65
C PHE A 808 31.19 8.75 0.85
N SER A 809 30.22 9.27 1.60
CA SER A 809 30.29 9.33 3.06
C SER A 809 30.12 7.94 3.69
N PRO A 810 30.49 7.75 4.97
CA PRO A 810 30.26 6.48 5.66
C PRO A 810 28.79 6.02 5.62
N ALA A 811 27.83 6.94 5.79
CA ALA A 811 26.40 6.63 5.70
C ALA A 811 25.99 6.21 4.27
N GLN A 812 26.52 6.86 3.24
CA GLN A 812 26.28 6.50 1.84
C GLN A 812 26.92 5.14 1.49
N ALA A 813 28.14 4.87 1.96
CA ALA A 813 28.81 3.60 1.78
C ALA A 813 28.06 2.45 2.46
N GLU A 814 27.55 2.67 3.68
CA GLU A 814 26.71 1.70 4.38
C GLU A 814 25.38 1.47 3.65
N ALA A 815 24.77 2.52 3.07
CA ALA A 815 23.58 2.39 2.23
C ALA A 815 23.82 1.54 0.98
N ILE A 816 24.95 1.76 0.29
CA ILE A 816 25.36 0.96 -0.88
C ILE A 816 25.61 -0.50 -0.46
N TYR A 817 26.33 -0.71 0.64
CA TYR A 817 26.62 -2.04 1.17
C TYR A 817 25.36 -2.80 1.58
N SER A 818 24.43 -2.14 2.28
CA SER A 818 23.12 -2.70 2.65
C SER A 818 22.31 -3.05 1.40
N GLY A 819 22.22 -2.14 0.42
CA GLY A 819 21.47 -2.37 -0.83
C GLY A 819 22.05 -3.46 -1.74
N MET A 820 23.32 -3.84 -1.56
CA MET A 820 23.96 -4.97 -2.24
C MET A 820 23.63 -6.32 -1.59
N ASN A 821 23.26 -6.34 -0.32
CA ASN A 821 22.86 -7.55 0.41
C ASN A 821 21.40 -7.91 0.16
N TYR A 822 21.00 -9.14 0.55
CA TYR A 822 19.61 -9.56 0.51
C TYR A 822 18.78 -8.94 1.64
N GLY A 823 17.48 -8.79 1.41
CA GLY A 823 16.53 -8.27 2.40
C GLY A 823 15.99 -6.88 2.09
N LEU A 824 15.63 -6.14 3.14
CA LEU A 824 15.05 -4.80 3.09
C LEU A 824 16.09 -3.75 3.50
N THR A 825 16.28 -2.76 2.63
CA THR A 825 17.11 -1.58 2.89
C THR A 825 16.24 -0.33 2.83
N THR A 826 16.16 0.43 3.93
CA THR A 826 15.48 1.74 3.97
C THR A 826 16.50 2.84 4.14
N ILE A 827 16.46 3.83 3.23
CA ILE A 827 17.38 4.96 3.18
C ILE A 827 16.56 6.25 3.27
N ALA A 828 16.85 7.07 4.27
CA ALA A 828 16.21 8.37 4.47
C ALA A 828 17.23 9.49 4.24
N GLY A 829 16.83 10.56 3.53
CA GLY A 829 17.68 11.73 3.34
C GLY A 829 16.93 12.93 2.78
N HIS A 830 17.35 14.13 3.21
CA HIS A 830 16.73 15.39 2.78
C HIS A 830 17.20 15.86 1.40
N VAL A 831 18.44 15.51 1.01
CA VAL A 831 19.04 15.96 -0.26
C VAL A 831 18.79 14.91 -1.36
N ASP A 832 18.05 15.29 -2.40
CA ASP A 832 17.70 14.41 -3.52
C ASP A 832 18.91 13.96 -4.36
N VAL A 833 19.95 14.78 -4.43
CA VAL A 833 21.20 14.47 -5.16
C VAL A 833 21.90 13.26 -4.53
N SER A 834 22.13 13.29 -3.22
CA SER A 834 22.76 12.20 -2.45
C SER A 834 21.98 10.89 -2.58
N LYS A 835 20.64 10.96 -2.51
CA LYS A 835 19.75 9.80 -2.70
C LYS A 835 19.90 9.19 -4.09
N THR A 836 19.94 10.03 -5.12
CA THR A 836 20.08 9.59 -6.52
C THR A 836 21.43 8.93 -6.77
N GLU A 837 22.51 9.48 -6.22
CA GLU A 837 23.87 8.96 -6.39
C GLU A 837 24.05 7.57 -5.74
N VAL A 838 23.55 7.40 -4.52
CA VAL A 838 23.52 6.10 -3.84
C VAL A 838 22.70 5.09 -4.64
N ALA A 839 21.52 5.47 -5.13
CA ALA A 839 20.66 4.58 -5.93
C ALA A 839 21.37 4.11 -7.21
N VAL A 840 21.98 5.05 -7.94
CA VAL A 840 22.70 4.78 -9.19
C VAL A 840 23.87 3.82 -8.95
N GLN A 841 24.65 4.01 -7.87
CA GLN A 841 25.76 3.12 -7.54
C GLN A 841 25.27 1.71 -7.16
N ILE A 842 24.19 1.58 -6.39
CA ILE A 842 23.58 0.27 -6.08
C ILE A 842 23.17 -0.44 -7.37
N ILE A 843 22.48 0.26 -8.28
CA ILE A 843 22.01 -0.31 -9.55
C ILE A 843 23.20 -0.76 -10.41
N ALA A 844 24.25 0.06 -10.52
CA ALA A 844 25.45 -0.27 -11.27
C ALA A 844 26.19 -1.47 -10.68
N ASN A 845 26.34 -1.53 -9.36
CA ASN A 845 26.97 -2.65 -8.67
C ASN A 845 26.16 -3.94 -8.85
N LEU A 846 24.83 -3.89 -8.73
CA LEU A 846 23.96 -5.05 -8.95
C LEU A 846 24.06 -5.56 -10.40
N TYR A 847 24.08 -4.67 -11.39
CA TYR A 847 24.21 -5.02 -12.80
C TYR A 847 25.52 -5.73 -13.13
N ARG A 848 26.64 -5.28 -12.53
CA ARG A 848 27.97 -5.83 -12.77
C ARG A 848 28.22 -7.14 -11.99
N ASN A 849 27.72 -7.23 -10.76
CA ASN A 849 27.87 -8.43 -9.93
C ASN A 849 26.95 -9.59 -10.33
N TYR A 850 25.72 -9.29 -10.78
CA TYR A 850 24.70 -10.30 -11.01
C TYR A 850 24.15 -10.24 -12.43
N SER A 851 24.84 -10.91 -13.35
CA SER A 851 24.48 -10.91 -14.77
C SER A 851 23.14 -11.58 -15.08
N ASP A 852 22.65 -12.45 -14.19
CA ASP A 852 21.40 -13.22 -14.26
C ASP A 852 20.21 -12.50 -13.62
N GLN A 853 20.47 -11.49 -12.79
CA GLN A 853 19.44 -10.79 -12.04
C GLN A 853 18.91 -9.58 -12.80
N ARG A 854 17.66 -9.24 -12.48
CA ARG A 854 16.98 -8.07 -13.02
C ARG A 854 16.61 -7.09 -11.93
N THR A 855 16.85 -5.81 -12.20
CA THR A 855 16.57 -4.71 -11.28
C THR A 855 15.46 -3.84 -11.85
N LEU A 856 14.39 -3.71 -11.07
CA LEU A 856 13.27 -2.83 -11.35
C LEU A 856 13.50 -1.50 -10.63
N ILE A 857 13.50 -0.39 -11.38
CA ILE A 857 13.59 0.97 -10.85
C ILE A 857 12.20 1.60 -10.91
N ILE A 858 11.71 2.07 -9.77
CA ILE A 858 10.46 2.81 -9.68
C ILE A 858 10.70 4.21 -9.14
N THR A 859 10.11 5.21 -9.78
CA THR A 859 10.07 6.59 -9.32
C THR A 859 8.62 7.09 -9.31
N ARG A 860 8.37 8.24 -8.69
CA ARG A 860 7.11 8.96 -8.88
C ARG A 860 7.16 9.84 -10.11
N ASN A 861 8.26 10.56 -10.29
CA ASN A 861 8.46 11.45 -11.44
C ASN A 861 9.25 10.79 -12.58
N SER A 862 8.79 11.01 -13.81
CA SER A 862 9.48 10.64 -15.05
C SER A 862 10.85 11.31 -15.18
N GLU A 863 10.99 12.58 -14.78
CA GLU A 863 12.25 13.32 -14.89
C GLU A 863 13.35 12.72 -14.00
N THR A 864 12.98 12.28 -12.80
CA THR A 864 13.90 11.59 -11.86
C THR A 864 14.40 10.29 -12.48
N LEU A 865 13.52 9.55 -13.16
CA LEU A 865 13.88 8.31 -13.84
C LEU A 865 14.91 8.55 -14.95
N ASP A 866 14.74 9.63 -15.72
CA ASP A 866 15.65 9.97 -16.81
C ASP A 866 17.06 10.31 -16.30
N LYS A 867 17.14 11.13 -15.25
CA LYS A 867 18.43 11.44 -14.58
C LYS A 867 19.14 10.18 -14.08
N ILE A 868 18.39 9.22 -13.54
CA ILE A 868 18.96 7.93 -13.11
C ILE A 868 19.50 7.15 -14.31
N PHE A 869 18.74 7.08 -15.41
CA PHE A 869 19.16 6.35 -16.61
C PHE A 869 20.43 6.95 -17.23
N GLU A 870 20.49 8.28 -17.32
CA GLU A 870 21.67 9.01 -17.80
C GLU A 870 22.90 8.67 -16.93
N LYS A 871 22.80 8.84 -15.61
CA LYS A 871 23.91 8.53 -14.69
C LYS A 871 24.30 7.04 -14.66
N VAL A 872 23.34 6.12 -14.83
CA VAL A 872 23.63 4.68 -14.92
C VAL A 872 24.42 4.35 -16.18
N VAL A 873 24.13 5.00 -17.31
CA VAL A 873 24.92 4.87 -18.54
C VAL A 873 26.29 5.55 -18.41
N GLU A 874 26.39 6.64 -17.64
CA GLU A 874 27.67 7.24 -17.26
C GLU A 874 28.51 6.29 -16.41
N LEU A 875 27.93 5.42 -15.59
CA LEU A 875 28.66 4.35 -14.88
C LEU A 875 28.89 3.08 -15.73
N GLY A 876 28.90 3.19 -17.06
CA GLY A 876 29.30 2.10 -17.94
C GLY A 876 28.28 0.95 -18.08
N VAL A 877 27.03 1.15 -17.65
CA VAL A 877 25.95 0.20 -17.97
C VAL A 877 25.58 0.30 -19.45
N GLN A 878 25.43 -0.85 -20.10
CA GLN A 878 25.14 -0.91 -21.53
C GLN A 878 23.68 -0.51 -21.81
N SER A 879 23.48 0.45 -22.71
CA SER A 879 22.14 0.97 -23.07
C SER A 879 21.17 -0.09 -23.58
N ARG A 880 21.66 -1.22 -24.13
CA ARG A 880 20.82 -2.34 -24.59
C ARG A 880 20.05 -3.05 -23.47
N HIS A 881 20.58 -3.03 -22.25
CA HIS A 881 19.97 -3.72 -21.10
C HIS A 881 19.04 -2.79 -20.29
N LEU A 882 18.91 -1.53 -20.70
CA LEU A 882 18.10 -0.50 -20.06
C LEU A 882 16.81 -0.29 -20.86
N ILE A 883 15.66 -0.45 -20.21
CA ILE A 883 14.34 -0.20 -20.82
C ILE A 883 13.51 0.69 -19.89
N ARG A 884 12.91 1.73 -20.47
CA ARG A 884 11.91 2.57 -19.81
C ARG A 884 10.50 2.23 -20.31
N ILE A 885 9.54 2.16 -19.39
CA ILE A 885 8.11 1.99 -19.68
C ILE A 885 7.33 3.20 -19.11
N GLY A 886 6.52 3.88 -19.92
CA GLY A 886 5.74 5.06 -19.51
C GLY A 886 4.63 5.46 -20.49
N HIS A 887 3.72 6.34 -20.05
CA HIS A 887 2.72 6.99 -20.93
C HIS A 887 3.32 8.19 -21.65
N GLY A 888 2.97 8.34 -22.93
CA GLY A 888 3.48 9.45 -23.72
C GLY A 888 4.91 9.17 -24.15
N GLU A 889 5.02 8.72 -25.39
CA GLU A 889 6.20 8.84 -26.23
C GLU A 889 6.50 10.32 -26.52
N GLN A 890 6.55 11.15 -25.47
CA GLN A 890 7.20 12.45 -25.60
C GLN A 890 8.69 12.15 -25.71
N GLU A 891 9.19 12.28 -26.93
CA GLU A 891 10.60 12.37 -27.26
C GLU A 891 11.27 13.30 -26.25
N LEU A 892 12.07 12.71 -25.36
CA LEU A 892 13.00 13.47 -24.57
C LEU A 892 14.16 13.88 -25.48
N ASN A 893 14.58 15.14 -25.31
CA ASN A 893 15.76 15.75 -25.92
C ASN A 893 17.09 15.13 -25.43
N SER A 894 17.09 13.88 -25.01
CA SER A 894 18.30 13.09 -24.76
C SER A 894 18.76 12.47 -26.06
N GLU A 895 20.06 12.48 -26.36
CA GLU A 895 20.63 11.88 -27.59
C GLU A 895 20.26 10.40 -27.80
N VAL A 896 19.82 9.69 -26.74
CA VAL A 896 19.42 8.27 -26.78
C VAL A 896 18.05 8.08 -26.12
N SER A 897 17.09 7.53 -26.87
CA SER A 897 15.79 7.14 -26.32
C SER A 897 15.84 5.74 -25.67
N PHE A 898 15.26 5.61 -24.48
CA PHE A 898 15.17 4.35 -23.71
C PHE A 898 13.78 3.69 -23.75
N SER A 899 12.85 4.23 -24.55
CA SER A 899 11.48 3.70 -24.67
C SER A 899 11.42 2.32 -25.32
N LYS A 900 10.50 1.47 -24.85
CA LYS A 900 10.29 0.09 -25.31
C LYS A 900 10.30 -0.07 -26.86
N TYR A 901 9.66 0.84 -27.59
CA TYR A 901 9.58 0.77 -29.06
C TYR A 901 10.75 1.47 -29.76
N SER A 902 11.28 2.57 -29.23
CA SER A 902 12.43 3.27 -29.81
C SER A 902 13.72 2.45 -29.77
N ARG A 903 13.79 1.45 -28.88
CA ARG A 903 14.89 0.48 -28.86
C ARG A 903 14.93 -0.45 -30.07
N ILE A 904 13.81 -0.68 -30.76
CA ILE A 904 13.74 -1.65 -31.85
C ILE A 904 14.60 -1.22 -33.05
N PRO A 905 14.43 -0.01 -33.63
CA PRO A 905 15.27 0.45 -34.74
C PRO A 905 16.77 0.43 -34.40
N VAL A 906 17.14 0.93 -33.22
CA VAL A 906 18.53 0.96 -32.74
C VAL A 906 19.12 -0.44 -32.64
N THR A 907 18.33 -1.43 -32.19
CA THR A 907 18.77 -2.83 -32.08
C THR A 907 18.95 -3.45 -33.48
N LEU A 908 18.07 -3.13 -34.43
CA LEU A 908 18.17 -3.60 -35.80
C LEU A 908 19.35 -2.99 -36.55
N GLU A 909 19.65 -1.70 -36.34
CA GLU A 909 20.85 -1.05 -36.88
C GLU A 909 22.12 -1.67 -36.28
N ARG A 910 22.12 -1.92 -34.96
CA ARG A 910 23.23 -2.60 -34.29
C ARG A 910 23.44 -4.00 -34.85
N ARG A 911 22.37 -4.76 -35.14
CA ARG A 911 22.46 -6.07 -35.80
C ARG A 911 23.25 -5.99 -37.10
N ILE A 912 22.91 -5.02 -37.97
CA ILE A 912 23.58 -4.84 -39.27
C ILE A 912 25.07 -4.53 -39.05
N SER A 913 25.39 -3.63 -38.12
CA SER A 913 26.79 -3.30 -37.79
C SER A 913 27.59 -4.49 -37.26
N LEU A 914 26.98 -5.34 -36.41
CA LEU A 914 27.63 -6.53 -35.87
C LEU A 914 27.84 -7.60 -36.95
N LEU A 915 26.85 -7.81 -37.82
CA LEU A 915 26.95 -8.75 -38.94
C LEU A 915 28.04 -8.34 -39.94
N GLN A 916 28.21 -7.04 -40.20
CA GLN A 916 29.32 -6.53 -41.02
C GLN A 916 30.69 -6.82 -40.38
N GLN A 917 30.79 -6.76 -39.05
CA GLN A 917 32.02 -7.15 -38.35
C GLN A 917 32.30 -8.65 -38.45
N VAL A 918 31.26 -9.50 -38.49
CA VAL A 918 31.42 -10.95 -38.74
C VAL A 918 31.96 -11.19 -40.15
N ASP A 919 31.47 -10.48 -41.16
CA ASP A 919 32.03 -10.58 -42.52
C ASP A 919 33.48 -10.09 -42.59
N GLN A 920 33.81 -9.00 -41.87
CA GLN A 920 35.19 -8.54 -41.76
C GLN A 920 36.09 -9.60 -41.09
N LEU A 921 35.60 -10.25 -40.03
CA LEU A 921 36.31 -11.33 -39.35
C LEU A 921 36.50 -12.53 -40.30
N ALA A 922 35.47 -12.96 -41.02
CA ALA A 922 35.58 -14.05 -41.99
C ALA A 922 36.61 -13.77 -43.09
N ARG A 923 36.65 -12.54 -43.62
CA ARG A 923 37.67 -12.09 -44.59
C ARG A 923 39.07 -12.09 -43.99
N SER A 924 39.24 -11.59 -42.76
CA SER A 924 40.55 -11.59 -42.09
C SER A 924 41.07 -13.00 -41.81
N LEU A 925 40.16 -13.98 -41.74
CA LEU A 925 40.43 -15.38 -41.46
C LEU A 925 40.56 -16.24 -42.74
N ASN A 926 40.45 -15.63 -43.93
CA ASN A 926 40.42 -16.27 -45.24
C ASN A 926 39.37 -17.39 -45.37
N VAL A 927 38.22 -17.24 -44.71
CA VAL A 927 37.10 -18.19 -44.83
C VAL A 927 36.17 -17.71 -45.95
N PRO A 928 35.97 -18.49 -47.03
CA PRO A 928 35.05 -18.12 -48.10
C PRO A 928 33.58 -18.20 -47.64
N GLY A 929 32.73 -17.31 -48.15
CA GLY A 929 31.28 -17.29 -47.91
C GLY A 929 30.77 -16.05 -47.15
N GLU A 930 29.45 -15.85 -47.17
CA GLU A 930 28.74 -14.74 -46.51
C GLU A 930 28.25 -15.15 -45.11
N HIS A 931 29.18 -15.15 -44.16
CA HIS A 931 28.92 -15.60 -42.78
C HIS A 931 28.20 -14.54 -41.92
N GLY A 932 28.16 -13.28 -42.36
CA GLY A 932 27.42 -12.17 -41.76
C GLY A 932 26.02 -11.94 -42.35
N SER A 933 25.44 -12.90 -43.08
CA SER A 933 24.11 -12.72 -43.70
C SER A 933 22.96 -12.75 -42.68
N THR A 934 23.05 -13.59 -41.64
CA THR A 934 22.05 -13.72 -40.57
C THR A 934 22.70 -13.96 -39.21
N CYS A 935 21.97 -13.71 -38.12
CA CYS A 935 22.44 -14.05 -36.78
C CYS A 935 22.73 -15.56 -36.62
N GLU A 936 21.98 -16.41 -37.33
CA GLU A 936 22.18 -17.86 -37.32
C GLU A 936 23.49 -18.28 -37.99
N THR A 937 23.77 -17.78 -39.20
CA THR A 937 25.02 -18.07 -39.93
C THR A 937 26.24 -17.55 -39.16
N ALA A 938 26.13 -16.37 -38.55
CA ALA A 938 27.16 -15.83 -37.67
C ALA A 938 27.42 -16.74 -36.44
N GLY A 939 26.36 -17.28 -35.83
CA GLY A 939 26.49 -18.23 -34.72
C GLY A 939 27.17 -19.55 -35.12
N HIS A 940 26.89 -20.06 -36.32
CA HIS A 940 27.60 -21.21 -36.87
C HIS A 940 29.07 -20.90 -37.14
N PHE A 941 29.37 -19.75 -37.74
CA PHE A 941 30.73 -19.29 -37.98
C PHE A 941 31.54 -19.19 -36.70
N TYR A 942 30.94 -18.68 -35.61
CA TYR A 942 31.58 -18.60 -34.32
C TYR A 942 32.01 -19.98 -33.77
N LYS A 943 31.10 -20.96 -33.82
CA LYS A 943 31.33 -22.31 -33.30
C LYS A 943 32.32 -23.11 -34.15
N VAL A 944 32.29 -22.95 -35.48
CA VAL A 944 33.08 -23.76 -36.42
C VAL A 944 34.46 -23.16 -36.69
N HIS A 945 34.59 -21.84 -36.73
CA HIS A 945 35.84 -21.18 -37.15
C HIS A 945 36.54 -20.40 -36.04
N VAL A 946 35.80 -19.73 -35.16
CA VAL A 946 36.42 -18.85 -34.14
C VAL A 946 36.83 -19.62 -32.89
N LEU A 947 35.91 -20.39 -32.28
CA LEU A 947 36.19 -21.17 -31.07
C LEU A 947 37.33 -22.19 -31.24
N PRO A 948 37.38 -23.01 -32.31
CA PRO A 948 38.45 -24.00 -32.46
C PRO A 948 39.84 -23.36 -32.65
N ARG A 949 39.91 -22.21 -33.32
CA ARG A 949 41.16 -21.45 -33.49
C ARG A 949 41.64 -20.86 -32.17
N TRP A 950 40.72 -20.37 -31.34
CA TRP A 950 41.03 -19.90 -29.99
C TRP A 950 41.52 -21.04 -29.08
N GLU A 951 40.85 -22.19 -29.09
CA GLU A 951 41.28 -23.37 -28.31
C GLU A 951 42.64 -23.90 -28.74
N SER A 952 42.91 -23.91 -30.06
CA SER A 952 44.23 -24.26 -30.59
C SER A 952 45.30 -23.26 -30.15
N PHE A 953 44.97 -21.96 -30.13
CA PHE A 953 45.86 -20.91 -29.65
C PHE A 953 46.16 -21.08 -28.15
N LEU A 954 45.15 -21.30 -27.31
CA LEU A 954 45.35 -21.53 -25.86
C LEU A 954 46.27 -22.72 -25.59
N LYS A 955 46.07 -23.85 -26.27
CA LYS A 955 46.95 -25.02 -26.16
C LYS A 955 48.38 -24.72 -26.59
N SER A 956 48.57 -23.92 -27.65
CA SER A 956 49.91 -23.50 -28.05
C SER A 956 50.53 -22.50 -27.07
N ALA A 957 49.73 -21.61 -26.49
CA ALA A 957 50.17 -20.57 -25.57
C ALA A 957 50.71 -21.12 -24.25
N GLU A 958 50.25 -22.29 -23.79
CA GLU A 958 50.80 -23.00 -22.63
C GLU A 958 52.29 -23.38 -22.80
N SER A 959 52.78 -23.43 -24.04
CA SER A 959 54.17 -23.81 -24.38
C SER A 959 55.05 -22.63 -24.83
N ILE A 960 54.56 -21.39 -24.73
CA ILE A 960 55.24 -20.20 -25.24
C ILE A 960 55.86 -19.38 -24.11
N ASP A 961 57.18 -19.16 -24.21
CA ASP A 961 57.96 -18.44 -23.18
C ASP A 961 58.25 -16.97 -23.53
N THR A 962 57.93 -16.51 -24.75
CA THR A 962 58.23 -15.14 -25.21
C THR A 962 57.03 -14.44 -25.84
N VAL A 963 56.91 -13.13 -25.61
CA VAL A 963 55.84 -12.27 -26.16
C VAL A 963 55.83 -12.27 -27.69
N GLU A 964 57.00 -12.33 -28.32
CA GLU A 964 57.14 -12.40 -29.79
C GLU A 964 56.50 -13.66 -30.38
N LYS A 965 56.80 -14.83 -29.80
CA LYS A 965 56.20 -16.10 -30.23
C LYS A 965 54.69 -16.12 -29.99
N LEU A 966 54.23 -15.47 -28.91
CA LEU A 966 52.81 -15.37 -28.60
C LEU A 966 52.07 -14.48 -29.60
N ARG A 967 52.68 -13.36 -29.99
CA ARG A 967 52.17 -12.47 -31.04
C ARG A 967 52.07 -13.20 -32.38
N ASP A 968 53.09 -13.96 -32.75
CA ASP A 968 53.11 -14.69 -34.02
C ASP A 968 52.11 -15.85 -34.05
N ALA A 969 51.81 -16.45 -32.90
CA ALA A 969 50.81 -17.51 -32.76
C ALA A 969 49.35 -16.99 -32.72
N PHE A 970 49.12 -15.68 -32.50
CA PHE A 970 47.79 -15.13 -32.29
C PHE A 970 46.92 -15.14 -33.58
N PRO A 971 45.79 -15.88 -33.62
CA PRO A 971 45.07 -16.17 -34.86
C PRO A 971 44.21 -15.02 -35.39
N PHE A 972 44.06 -13.92 -34.64
CA PHE A 972 43.15 -12.81 -34.98
C PHE A 972 43.88 -11.48 -35.23
N ALA A 973 45.20 -11.49 -35.41
CA ALA A 973 46.01 -10.28 -35.57
C ALA A 973 45.52 -9.36 -36.71
N GLN A 974 45.12 -9.95 -37.85
CA GLN A 974 44.65 -9.21 -39.01
C GLN A 974 43.29 -8.52 -38.79
N PHE A 975 42.43 -9.05 -37.92
CA PHE A 975 41.15 -8.41 -37.60
C PHE A 975 41.38 -7.14 -36.75
N PHE A 976 42.26 -7.22 -35.75
CA PHE A 976 42.55 -6.13 -34.83
C PHE A 976 43.61 -5.14 -35.34
N SER A 977 44.04 -5.24 -36.60
CA SER A 977 45.04 -4.31 -37.18
C SER A 977 44.55 -2.85 -37.21
N HIS A 978 43.23 -2.64 -37.18
CA HIS A 978 42.59 -1.32 -37.14
C HIS A 978 42.29 -0.84 -35.72
N ALA A 979 42.76 -1.54 -34.68
CA ALA A 979 42.56 -1.10 -33.29
C ALA A 979 43.40 0.15 -32.99
N PRO A 980 42.88 1.09 -32.17
CA PRO A 980 43.57 2.35 -31.84
C PRO A 980 44.82 2.15 -30.98
N LYS A 981 44.92 1.01 -30.29
CA LYS A 981 46.14 0.56 -29.60
C LYS A 981 46.53 -0.80 -30.17
N PRO A 982 47.83 -1.07 -30.42
CA PRO A 982 48.26 -2.39 -30.83
C PRO A 982 47.93 -3.41 -29.74
N VAL A 983 47.47 -4.59 -30.14
CA VAL A 983 47.08 -5.68 -29.21
C VAL A 983 48.25 -6.12 -28.32
N PHE A 984 49.47 -6.08 -28.88
CA PHE A 984 50.71 -6.40 -28.19
C PHE A 984 51.70 -5.23 -28.33
N THR A 985 52.35 -4.83 -27.24
CA THR A 985 53.43 -3.84 -27.23
C THR A 985 54.73 -4.48 -26.75
N ASP A 986 55.88 -4.00 -27.25
CA ASP A 986 57.20 -4.56 -26.93
C ASP A 986 57.60 -4.45 -25.45
N SER A 987 56.86 -3.67 -24.66
CA SER A 987 57.07 -3.48 -23.21
C SER A 987 56.16 -4.33 -22.30
N MET A 988 55.29 -5.19 -22.85
CA MET A 988 54.36 -6.01 -22.05
C MET A 988 55.05 -7.22 -21.42
N SER A 989 54.60 -7.62 -20.22
CA SER A 989 54.92 -8.94 -19.68
C SER A 989 54.18 -10.05 -20.44
N LEU A 990 54.63 -11.31 -20.32
CA LEU A 990 53.93 -12.45 -20.93
C LEU A 990 52.50 -12.61 -20.40
N GLU A 991 52.27 -12.33 -19.11
CA GLU A 991 50.95 -12.33 -18.48
C GLU A 991 50.05 -11.21 -19.04
N GLU A 992 50.59 -10.00 -19.24
CA GLU A 992 49.85 -8.88 -19.83
C GLU A 992 49.51 -9.12 -21.31
N ALA A 993 50.41 -9.79 -22.04
CA ALA A 993 50.17 -10.19 -23.43
C ALA A 993 49.07 -11.27 -23.53
N LEU A 994 49.08 -12.27 -22.63
CA LEU A 994 48.02 -13.28 -22.52
C LEU A 994 46.66 -12.67 -22.16
N GLU A 995 46.64 -11.70 -21.24
CA GLU A 995 45.41 -11.00 -20.85
C GLU A 995 44.89 -10.09 -21.99
N SER A 996 45.78 -9.48 -22.77
CA SER A 996 45.41 -8.70 -23.96
C SER A 996 44.79 -9.58 -25.07
N ALA A 997 45.37 -10.77 -25.29
CA ALA A 997 44.79 -11.79 -26.18
C ALA A 997 43.44 -12.31 -25.66
N SER A 998 43.33 -12.53 -24.34
CA SER A 998 42.07 -12.93 -23.69
C SER A 998 41.01 -11.84 -23.81
N GLY A 999 41.38 -10.57 -23.73
CA GLY A 999 40.47 -9.45 -23.98
C GLY A 999 39.93 -9.42 -25.41
N CYS A 1000 40.76 -9.75 -26.40
CA CYS A 1000 40.30 -9.93 -27.77
C CYS A 1000 39.27 -11.07 -27.91
N LYS A 1001 39.43 -12.16 -27.14
CA LYS A 1001 38.43 -13.23 -27.08
C LYS A 1001 37.12 -12.76 -26.42
N ARG A 1002 37.20 -12.02 -25.31
CA ARG A 1002 36.03 -11.44 -24.64
C ARG A 1002 35.27 -10.47 -25.55
N TYR A 1003 35.99 -9.71 -26.39
CA TYR A 1003 35.38 -8.89 -27.44
C TYR A 1003 34.53 -9.74 -28.41
N PHE A 1004 35.05 -10.87 -28.89
CA PHE A 1004 34.28 -11.78 -29.75
C PHE A 1004 33.11 -12.43 -29.00
N ASP A 1005 33.29 -12.89 -27.77
CA ASP A 1005 32.20 -13.43 -26.94
C ASP A 1005 31.05 -12.41 -26.80
N ASN A 1006 31.37 -11.13 -26.57
CA ASN A 1006 30.38 -10.07 -26.50
C ASN A 1006 29.73 -9.77 -27.86
N LEU A 1007 30.49 -9.82 -28.95
CA LEU A 1007 29.97 -9.61 -30.31
C LEU A 1007 28.97 -10.71 -30.69
N PHE A 1008 29.37 -11.97 -30.57
CA PHE A 1008 28.50 -13.10 -30.94
C PHE A 1008 27.38 -13.33 -29.93
N GLY A 1009 27.60 -13.06 -28.65
CA GLY A 1009 26.55 -13.05 -27.63
C GLY A 1009 25.47 -12.00 -27.92
N GLN A 1010 25.84 -10.81 -28.42
CA GLN A 1010 24.86 -9.81 -28.88
C GLN A 1010 24.05 -10.31 -30.08
N LEU A 1011 24.70 -10.91 -31.07
CA LEU A 1011 24.00 -11.46 -32.23
C LEU A 1011 23.02 -12.58 -31.84
N GLU A 1012 23.40 -13.42 -30.88
CA GLU A 1012 22.52 -14.44 -30.31
C GLU A 1012 21.32 -13.83 -29.57
N GLY A 1013 21.53 -12.80 -28.75
CA GLY A 1013 20.45 -12.07 -28.08
C GLY A 1013 19.48 -11.37 -29.05
N ILE A 1014 19.99 -10.87 -30.18
CA ILE A 1014 19.21 -10.19 -31.22
C ILE A 1014 18.52 -11.18 -32.18
N ARG A 1015 18.99 -12.43 -32.30
CA ARG A 1015 18.47 -13.44 -33.24
C ARG A 1015 16.93 -13.52 -33.28
N PRO A 1016 16.18 -13.48 -32.16
CA PRO A 1016 14.72 -13.54 -32.20
C PRO A 1016 14.05 -12.42 -33.01
N PHE A 1017 14.70 -11.29 -33.22
CA PHE A 1017 14.17 -10.20 -34.05
C PHE A 1017 14.03 -10.59 -35.53
N GLU A 1018 14.82 -11.57 -36.00
CA GLU A 1018 14.68 -12.14 -37.35
C GLU A 1018 13.39 -12.99 -37.47
N LEU A 1019 12.94 -13.57 -36.36
CA LEU A 1019 11.78 -14.47 -36.29
C LEU A 1019 10.49 -13.71 -36.00
N LEU A 1020 10.55 -12.71 -35.11
CA LEU A 1020 9.40 -11.91 -34.71
C LEU A 1020 9.09 -10.86 -35.78
N ARG A 1021 7.87 -10.92 -36.33
CA ARG A 1021 7.42 -10.04 -37.43
C ARG A 1021 6.93 -8.69 -36.96
N TYR A 1022 6.19 -8.66 -35.84
CA TYR A 1022 5.55 -7.46 -35.34
C TYR A 1022 6.40 -6.79 -34.26
N ASP A 1023 6.43 -5.47 -34.26
CA ASP A 1023 7.19 -4.69 -33.27
C ASP A 1023 6.67 -4.88 -31.86
N TYR A 1024 5.38 -5.19 -31.69
CA TYR A 1024 4.80 -5.60 -30.39
C TYR A 1024 5.53 -6.80 -29.78
N ASP A 1025 5.78 -7.85 -30.57
CA ASP A 1025 6.44 -9.06 -30.07
C ASP A 1025 7.92 -8.81 -29.79
N ARG A 1026 8.58 -8.02 -30.65
CA ARG A 1026 9.98 -7.60 -30.45
C ARG A 1026 10.14 -6.78 -29.17
N ALA A 1027 9.23 -5.83 -28.95
CA ALA A 1027 9.17 -5.01 -27.74
C ALA A 1027 8.99 -5.87 -26.48
N ASN A 1028 8.14 -6.89 -26.54
CA ASN A 1028 7.93 -7.82 -25.43
C ASN A 1028 9.14 -8.72 -25.18
N TYR A 1029 9.82 -9.17 -26.23
CA TYR A 1029 11.06 -9.94 -26.11
C TYR A 1029 12.16 -9.11 -25.42
N LEU A 1030 12.34 -7.86 -25.82
CA LEU A 1030 13.30 -6.95 -25.17
C LEU A 1030 13.03 -6.82 -23.66
N LEU A 1031 11.77 -6.57 -23.30
CA LEU A 1031 11.36 -6.43 -21.90
C LEU A 1031 11.58 -7.73 -21.09
N THR A 1032 11.24 -8.88 -21.66
CA THR A 1032 11.16 -10.15 -20.94
C THR A 1032 12.44 -10.97 -21.00
N LYS A 1033 13.37 -10.72 -21.93
CA LYS A 1033 14.61 -11.50 -22.11
C LYS A 1033 15.89 -10.68 -22.10
N GLU A 1034 15.92 -9.56 -22.81
CA GLU A 1034 17.16 -8.77 -22.98
C GLU A 1034 17.40 -7.77 -21.83
N ALA A 1035 16.34 -7.13 -21.33
CA ALA A 1035 16.44 -6.10 -20.31
C ALA A 1035 16.91 -6.66 -18.97
N LYS A 1036 17.91 -5.99 -18.38
CA LYS A 1036 18.39 -6.26 -17.02
C LYS A 1036 17.94 -5.18 -16.04
N ILE A 1037 17.80 -3.95 -16.51
CA ILE A 1037 17.31 -2.83 -15.73
C ILE A 1037 16.07 -2.28 -16.42
N VAL A 1038 14.96 -2.28 -15.70
CA VAL A 1038 13.67 -1.80 -16.21
C VAL A 1038 13.22 -0.66 -15.32
N GLY A 1039 12.94 0.49 -15.92
CA GLY A 1039 12.49 1.70 -15.23
C GLY A 1039 11.06 2.05 -15.60
N MET A 1040 10.24 2.41 -14.61
CA MET A 1040 8.90 2.94 -14.85
C MET A 1040 8.42 3.81 -13.69
N THR A 1041 7.39 4.62 -13.92
CA THR A 1041 6.75 5.37 -12.84
C THR A 1041 5.79 4.48 -12.04
N CYS A 1042 5.53 4.83 -10.78
CA CYS A 1042 4.57 4.11 -9.93
C CYS A 1042 3.16 4.02 -10.55
N THR A 1043 2.70 5.10 -11.18
CA THR A 1043 1.41 5.16 -11.88
C THR A 1043 1.36 4.17 -13.05
N HIS A 1044 2.43 4.11 -13.84
CA HIS A 1044 2.50 3.22 -14.99
C HIS A 1044 2.60 1.75 -14.61
N ALA A 1045 3.31 1.45 -13.52
CA ALA A 1045 3.40 0.10 -12.96
C ALA A 1045 2.02 -0.47 -12.62
N ALA A 1046 1.17 0.31 -11.96
CA ALA A 1046 -0.20 -0.11 -11.62
C ALA A 1046 -1.05 -0.37 -12.88
N LEU A 1047 -0.93 0.50 -13.89
CA LEU A 1047 -1.67 0.38 -15.16
C LEU A 1047 -1.25 -0.84 -15.98
N LYS A 1048 0.06 -1.09 -16.08
CA LYS A 1048 0.62 -2.15 -16.93
C LYS A 1048 0.75 -3.50 -16.26
N ARG A 1049 0.46 -3.61 -14.96
CA ARG A 1049 0.55 -4.88 -14.24
C ARG A 1049 -0.12 -6.06 -14.98
N PRO A 1050 -1.38 -5.98 -15.48
CA PRO A 1050 -1.98 -7.11 -16.19
C PRO A 1050 -1.20 -7.54 -17.43
N GLU A 1051 -0.65 -6.58 -18.18
CA GLU A 1051 0.19 -6.85 -19.35
C GLU A 1051 1.54 -7.45 -18.95
N LEU A 1052 2.17 -6.94 -17.89
CA LEU A 1052 3.44 -7.46 -17.36
C LEU A 1052 3.32 -8.91 -16.89
N ILE A 1053 2.24 -9.23 -16.16
CA ILE A 1053 1.94 -10.60 -15.74
C ILE A 1053 1.71 -11.50 -16.95
N LYS A 1054 0.91 -11.05 -17.94
CA LYS A 1054 0.67 -11.82 -19.17
C LYS A 1054 1.95 -12.06 -19.97
N CYS A 1055 2.88 -11.11 -19.95
CA CYS A 1055 4.20 -11.24 -20.59
C CYS A 1055 5.19 -12.08 -19.77
N ASN A 1056 4.80 -12.60 -18.60
CA ASN A 1056 5.67 -13.33 -17.68
C ASN A 1056 6.91 -12.49 -17.30
N PHE A 1057 6.68 -11.22 -16.96
CA PHE A 1057 7.72 -10.31 -16.50
C PHE A 1057 8.26 -10.73 -15.13
N LYS A 1058 9.59 -10.71 -14.96
CA LYS A 1058 10.28 -11.21 -13.77
C LYS A 1058 11.37 -10.26 -13.32
N TYR A 1059 11.53 -10.10 -12.01
CA TYR A 1059 12.59 -9.28 -11.43
C TYR A 1059 13.06 -9.83 -10.08
N ASN A 1060 14.30 -9.51 -9.72
CA ASN A 1060 14.95 -9.98 -8.50
C ASN A 1060 15.15 -8.88 -7.47
N ASN A 1061 15.40 -7.66 -7.95
CA ASN A 1061 15.70 -6.51 -7.11
C ASN A 1061 14.70 -5.40 -7.47
N ILE A 1062 14.19 -4.70 -6.47
CA ILE A 1062 13.40 -3.48 -6.67
C ILE A 1062 14.04 -2.31 -5.92
N VAL A 1063 14.23 -1.20 -6.63
CA VAL A 1063 14.72 0.07 -6.09
C VAL A 1063 13.62 1.10 -6.30
N VAL A 1064 13.01 1.57 -5.21
CA VAL A 1064 11.95 2.58 -5.27
C VAL A 1064 12.49 3.88 -4.67
N LEU A 1065 12.54 4.92 -5.49
CA LEU A 1065 12.85 6.28 -5.08
C LEU A 1065 11.57 7.05 -4.80
N GLU A 1066 11.69 8.13 -4.02
CA GLU A 1066 10.55 8.96 -3.60
C GLU A 1066 9.50 8.11 -2.87
N ALA A 1067 9.95 7.07 -2.14
CA ALA A 1067 9.10 6.06 -1.52
C ALA A 1067 8.17 6.64 -0.44
N ASP A 1068 8.56 7.77 0.14
CA ASP A 1068 7.77 8.54 1.10
C ASP A 1068 6.55 9.25 0.46
N GLN A 1069 6.60 9.55 -0.83
CA GLN A 1069 5.53 10.23 -1.58
C GLN A 1069 4.57 9.29 -2.32
N ILE A 1070 4.83 7.98 -2.30
CA ILE A 1070 3.98 6.97 -2.93
C ILE A 1070 2.96 6.45 -1.91
N LEU A 1071 1.68 6.33 -2.31
CA LEU A 1071 0.65 5.78 -1.43
C LEU A 1071 0.95 4.33 -1.08
N GLU A 1072 0.54 3.90 0.12
CA GLU A 1072 0.90 2.59 0.63
C GLU A 1072 0.49 1.44 -0.31
N ILE A 1073 -0.73 1.48 -0.85
CA ILE A 1073 -1.23 0.47 -1.79
C ILE A 1073 -0.50 0.49 -3.14
N GLU A 1074 -0.12 1.68 -3.61
CA GLU A 1074 0.66 1.80 -4.84
C GLU A 1074 2.01 1.11 -4.63
N THR A 1075 2.70 1.34 -3.51
CA THR A 1075 3.95 0.65 -3.15
C THR A 1075 3.78 -0.88 -3.13
N PHE A 1076 2.68 -1.38 -2.57
CA PHE A 1076 2.42 -2.82 -2.56
C PHE A 1076 2.21 -3.40 -3.96
N ILE A 1077 1.51 -2.70 -4.85
CA ILE A 1077 1.33 -3.11 -6.24
C ILE A 1077 2.69 -3.26 -6.94
N LEU A 1078 3.66 -2.39 -6.63
CA LEU A 1078 5.04 -2.49 -7.18
C LEU A 1078 5.74 -3.80 -6.79
N LEU A 1079 5.45 -4.33 -5.60
CA LEU A 1079 6.00 -5.61 -5.14
C LEU A 1079 5.34 -6.81 -5.83
N GLN A 1080 4.22 -6.60 -6.55
CA GLN A 1080 3.39 -7.64 -7.15
C GLN A 1080 3.34 -7.57 -8.68
N LEU A 1081 4.39 -7.03 -9.34
CA LEU A 1081 4.45 -6.92 -10.81
C LEU A 1081 4.88 -8.21 -11.52
N GLN A 1082 5.16 -9.28 -10.76
CA GLN A 1082 5.40 -10.64 -11.25
C GLN A 1082 4.42 -11.62 -10.59
N GLU A 1083 4.31 -12.84 -11.13
CA GLU A 1083 3.40 -13.84 -10.55
C GLU A 1083 3.76 -14.18 -9.10
N SER A 1084 2.76 -14.32 -8.23
CA SER A 1084 2.98 -14.49 -6.78
C SER A 1084 3.84 -15.70 -6.42
N LYS A 1085 3.71 -16.82 -7.15
CA LYS A 1085 4.55 -18.01 -6.96
C LYS A 1085 6.04 -17.72 -7.15
N GLU A 1086 6.38 -16.80 -8.05
CA GLU A 1086 7.77 -16.45 -8.32
C GLU A 1086 8.35 -15.52 -7.26
N ILE A 1087 7.50 -14.73 -6.57
CA ILE A 1087 7.94 -13.79 -5.54
C ILE A 1087 8.66 -14.49 -4.38
N LEU A 1088 8.16 -15.65 -3.94
CA LEU A 1088 8.69 -16.39 -2.78
C LEU A 1088 10.15 -16.81 -2.91
N GLY A 1089 10.66 -17.00 -4.15
CA GLY A 1089 12.04 -17.42 -4.39
C GLY A 1089 12.87 -16.47 -5.27
N ARG A 1090 12.24 -15.48 -5.92
CA ARG A 1090 12.91 -14.62 -6.90
C ARG A 1090 13.23 -13.23 -6.37
N LEU A 1091 12.36 -12.64 -5.54
CA LEU A 1091 12.57 -11.29 -4.99
C LEU A 1091 13.59 -11.36 -3.85
N LYS A 1092 14.80 -10.90 -4.12
CA LYS A 1092 15.95 -10.97 -3.21
C LYS A 1092 16.17 -9.67 -2.44
N ARG A 1093 15.84 -8.53 -3.04
CA ARG A 1093 16.17 -7.19 -2.50
C ARG A 1093 15.05 -6.19 -2.70
N ILE A 1094 14.77 -5.42 -1.65
CA ILE A 1094 13.88 -4.25 -1.69
C ILE A 1094 14.67 -3.07 -1.12
N VAL A 1095 14.90 -2.05 -1.93
CA VAL A 1095 15.55 -0.81 -1.53
C VAL A 1095 14.54 0.32 -1.62
N PHE A 1096 14.19 0.91 -0.47
CA PHE A 1096 13.35 2.09 -0.38
C PHE A 1096 14.18 3.32 -0.06
N ILE A 1097 14.06 4.36 -0.88
CA ILE A 1097 14.77 5.62 -0.75
C ILE A 1097 13.75 6.75 -0.67
N GLY A 1098 13.77 7.53 0.41
CA GLY A 1098 12.81 8.60 0.64
C GLY A 1098 13.28 9.66 1.64
N ASP A 1099 12.35 10.49 2.09
CA ASP A 1099 12.53 11.51 3.13
C ASP A 1099 11.54 11.31 4.28
N ASP A 1100 11.99 11.49 5.52
CA ASP A 1100 11.18 11.38 6.74
C ASP A 1100 10.11 12.51 6.83
N SER A 1101 10.38 13.67 6.21
CA SER A 1101 9.54 14.86 6.31
C SER A 1101 8.33 14.85 5.36
N GLN A 1102 8.47 14.31 4.15
CA GLN A 1102 7.50 14.43 3.07
C GLN A 1102 6.47 13.29 3.06
N SER A 1103 5.25 13.54 2.61
CA SER A 1103 4.16 12.54 2.58
C SER A 1103 3.38 12.62 1.27
N PRO A 1104 2.69 11.55 0.85
CA PRO A 1104 1.83 11.56 -0.31
C PRO A 1104 0.70 12.59 -0.16
N ILE A 1105 0.31 13.19 -1.28
CA ILE A 1105 -0.75 14.20 -1.32
C ILE A 1105 -2.12 13.51 -1.31
N VAL A 1106 -2.92 13.81 -0.29
CA VAL A 1106 -4.32 13.36 -0.18
C VAL A 1106 -5.21 14.59 -0.07
N LYS A 1107 -6.09 14.80 -1.05
CA LYS A 1107 -6.91 16.02 -1.15
C LYS A 1107 -8.08 16.06 -0.16
N ASN A 1108 -8.58 14.91 0.30
CA ASN A 1108 -9.74 14.82 1.18
C ASN A 1108 -9.29 14.85 2.66
N ALA A 1109 -9.89 15.77 3.43
CA ALA A 1109 -9.51 16.02 4.83
C ALA A 1109 -9.74 14.80 5.74
N ALA A 1110 -10.87 14.10 5.63
CA ALA A 1110 -11.11 12.89 6.42
C ALA A 1110 -10.15 11.75 6.08
N LEU A 1111 -9.85 11.52 4.79
CA LEU A 1111 -8.88 10.50 4.40
C LEU A 1111 -7.49 10.82 4.94
N GLN A 1112 -7.11 12.10 4.97
CA GLN A 1112 -5.83 12.55 5.50
C GLN A 1112 -5.76 12.46 7.04
N GLN A 1113 -6.76 13.00 7.74
CA GLN A 1113 -6.73 13.19 9.20
C GLN A 1113 -7.30 12.01 9.98
N TYR A 1114 -8.43 11.44 9.55
CA TYR A 1114 -9.09 10.34 10.26
C TYR A 1114 -8.50 8.97 9.88
N SER A 1115 -8.28 8.74 8.58
CA SER A 1115 -7.86 7.43 8.05
C SER A 1115 -6.34 7.28 7.90
N ASN A 1116 -5.59 8.39 8.02
CA ASN A 1116 -4.14 8.45 7.83
C ASN A 1116 -3.66 7.95 6.45
N MET A 1117 -4.44 8.19 5.39
CA MET A 1117 -4.12 7.76 4.02
C MET A 1117 -2.82 8.38 3.46
N ARG A 1118 -2.33 9.46 4.08
CA ARG A 1118 -1.02 10.09 3.78
C ARG A 1118 0.18 9.30 4.33
N GLN A 1119 -0.04 8.15 4.96
CA GLN A 1119 1.04 7.28 5.38
C GLN A 1119 1.48 6.44 4.19
N SER A 1120 2.76 6.56 3.81
CA SER A 1120 3.40 5.66 2.86
C SER A 1120 3.91 4.41 3.59
N MET A 1121 4.13 3.33 2.83
CA MET A 1121 4.74 2.10 3.38
C MET A 1121 6.11 2.41 4.00
N PHE A 1122 6.88 3.30 3.37
CA PHE A 1122 8.18 3.78 3.84
C PHE A 1122 8.06 4.39 5.25
N LYS A 1123 7.17 5.37 5.44
CA LYS A 1123 6.95 6.00 6.75
C LYS A 1123 6.45 5.02 7.81
N ARG A 1124 5.56 4.10 7.43
CA ARG A 1124 5.09 3.06 8.35
C ARG A 1124 6.23 2.15 8.81
N PHE A 1125 7.11 1.75 7.90
CA PHE A 1125 8.28 0.92 8.25
C PHE A 1125 9.23 1.64 9.19
N ILE A 1126 9.47 2.93 8.99
CA ILE A 1126 10.26 3.75 9.91
C ILE A 1126 9.60 3.82 11.29
N LYS A 1127 8.29 4.07 11.36
CA LYS A 1127 7.53 4.10 12.62
C LYS A 1127 7.52 2.74 13.34
N LEU A 1128 7.49 1.63 12.60
CA LEU A 1128 7.63 0.28 13.15
C LEU A 1128 9.03 -0.01 13.70
N GLY A 1129 10.02 0.86 13.45
CA GLY A 1129 11.40 0.69 13.88
C GLY A 1129 12.22 -0.19 12.94
N VAL A 1130 11.90 -0.24 11.65
CA VAL A 1130 12.77 -0.87 10.64
C VAL A 1130 14.10 -0.09 10.59
N PRO A 1131 15.26 -0.77 10.69
CA PRO A 1131 16.57 -0.11 10.66
C PRO A 1131 16.72 0.73 9.39
N THR A 1132 16.87 2.04 9.57
CA THR A 1132 16.89 3.02 8.47
C THR A 1132 18.21 3.78 8.48
N ILE A 1133 18.86 3.82 7.31
CA ILE A 1133 20.12 4.52 7.11
C ILE A 1133 19.80 5.97 6.77
N ARG A 1134 20.22 6.91 7.63
CA ARG A 1134 20.03 8.34 7.40
C ARG A 1134 21.26 8.91 6.71
N LEU A 1135 21.07 9.53 5.55
CA LEU A 1135 22.11 10.24 4.83
C LEU A 1135 22.26 11.64 5.42
N ASP A 1136 23.52 12.05 5.63
CA ASP A 1136 23.90 13.37 6.15
C ASP A 1136 23.70 14.51 5.13
#